data_AF-A0A2W2C1L4-F1
#
_entry.id   AF-A0A2W2C1L4-F1
#
_cell.length_a   1.000
_cell.length_b   1.000
_cell.length_c   1.000
_cell.angle_alpha   90.00
_cell.angle_beta   90.00
_cell.angle_gamma   90.00
#
_symmetry.space_group_name_H-M   'P 1'
#
loop_
_entity.id
_entity.type
_entity.pdbx_description
1 polymer ?
#
loop_
_entity_poly.entity_id
_entity_poly.type
_entity_poly.pdbx_seq_one_letter_code
_entity_poly.pdbx_strand_id
1 'polypeptide(L)'
;MTLRIGFGRTDLTPPLGVELAGFGPFLRRRATTVHAPLYARALAVAGDSGRWVLVSCDLLGVSAAVVDEVVARVADATGWRPDEIVVHATHNHSGPATVENVGWGAPDELYVARLPEPIAAACVDAVRALAPATVRHAVVPLDGFAHNRMLPRRGLTNARALDGSWTEPDPSLVDAGVDVLRVDHDGVLAGFVASYSCHPVICCESTAAVHGDFPGEALRLVEAAHPGATGVFLQGALGDLDPLYAHGPADESMVALELFARRFADAVEAGLAGSTPVEGAAVAVAKQEIPYDLAPYDLDELRKRRDEGDDVAFVSLRRTIAALEAGEDVRRPLWVHALRLGPLTLLGYNVEVFHGIKRRLVDALGERCLVLSTTNGWLGYAPTHDAYEPPADPYPAYEVPIIACHLPFRADIEDDLVAAGVRAAGRLAADPEWWRGAVVYECHLPSFRDGSGDGIGDLDGLIEGLDYLRDLGVDAVWTGPFYRSPLLDQGFDVSDYFDVEPVFGTLETFDRLVRAAHERGIRVIVDYIPNHTSDQHPWFVASRASRDDPKRDWYVWRDQPNNWTSEAGGSVWEYDEATGQYYLHSHLVEQPDLNWRNPEVREALLDVLRFWLDRGADGVRIDVAHMLLKDPEFRDNPPAPGGNHNEFDLQHPDFGTQLHVYDRRHPDTFAALSEIRAVVDAYPGGRVTIAEIEAMPWPDWAEYYGAGMHLPFPFRLLETHWRADLLRAELSALYAALPEGAWPIVALGNHDRVRLATRLGGAQARVAAVLLLTLAATPCLLYADELGMTDQPVPVERQRDYFARAHGGVSRDPSRTPMPWTDGVNGGFSSAAPDHLWLPVWSAVASSNVEAQLADPASMLRLYRALTRLRHASPALRRGSIAFADAPAGVLAYTRAAATDRKLVLLNLTDRPIGVPMSVDGRVLLSTVSDAPRRVVAGELGLAADEAVVIDVERDHADH
;
A
#
# COMPACT_ATOMS: atom_id res chain seq x y z
N MET A 1 -3.51 -29.80 -3.11
CA MET A 1 -3.53 -28.52 -2.38
C MET A 1 -4.76 -28.54 -1.52
N THR A 2 -4.63 -28.38 -0.21
CA THR A 2 -5.71 -28.74 0.72
C THR A 2 -5.92 -27.62 1.71
N LEU A 3 -6.99 -26.86 1.51
CA LEU A 3 -7.50 -25.90 2.49
C LEU A 3 -7.77 -26.63 3.81
N ARG A 4 -7.31 -26.07 4.92
CA ARG A 4 -7.53 -26.61 6.26
C ARG A 4 -8.26 -25.59 7.12
N ILE A 5 -9.29 -26.05 7.81
CA ILE A 5 -10.10 -25.23 8.69
C ILE A 5 -10.29 -25.96 10.02
N GLY A 6 -10.23 -25.23 11.13
CA GLY A 6 -10.46 -25.75 12.47
C GLY A 6 -11.33 -24.79 13.27
N PHE A 7 -12.06 -25.34 14.25
CA PHE A 7 -12.95 -24.58 15.12
C PHE A 7 -12.59 -24.79 16.58
N GLY A 8 -12.80 -23.75 17.40
CA GLY A 8 -12.59 -23.78 18.84
C GLY A 8 -13.66 -22.97 19.56
N ARG A 9 -13.97 -23.34 20.81
CA ARG A 9 -15.00 -22.68 21.61
C ARG A 9 -14.69 -22.72 23.09
N THR A 10 -14.84 -21.59 23.78
CA THR A 10 -14.70 -21.47 25.24
C THR A 10 -15.83 -20.65 25.84
N ASP A 11 -16.16 -20.92 27.10
CA ASP A 11 -17.24 -20.27 27.84
C ASP A 11 -16.78 -18.90 28.38
N LEU A 12 -17.58 -17.87 28.14
CA LEU A 12 -17.40 -16.49 28.62
C LEU A 12 -18.52 -16.06 29.58
N THR A 13 -19.29 -16.98 30.14
CA THR A 13 -20.41 -16.63 31.01
C THR A 13 -19.88 -15.99 32.30
N PRO A 14 -20.28 -14.75 32.63
CA PRO A 14 -19.82 -14.11 33.85
C PRO A 14 -20.51 -14.70 35.09
N PRO A 15 -19.93 -14.52 36.29
CA PRO A 15 -20.67 -14.78 37.52
C PRO A 15 -21.89 -13.84 37.64
N LEU A 16 -22.93 -14.28 38.33
CA LEU A 16 -24.08 -13.42 38.62
C LEU A 16 -23.66 -12.21 39.48
N GLY A 17 -24.35 -11.08 39.28
CA GLY A 17 -24.11 -9.83 40.00
C GLY A 17 -23.21 -8.83 39.29
N VAL A 18 -22.49 -9.22 38.23
CA VAL A 18 -21.78 -8.28 37.34
C VAL A 18 -22.77 -7.34 36.65
N GLU A 19 -22.32 -6.16 36.27
CA GLU A 19 -23.16 -5.24 35.48
C GLU A 19 -23.16 -5.64 34.00
N LEU A 20 -24.34 -5.66 33.40
CA LEU A 20 -24.54 -5.90 31.98
C LEU A 20 -24.33 -4.61 31.21
N ALA A 21 -23.86 -4.75 29.97
CA ALA A 21 -23.63 -3.60 29.10
C ALA A 21 -24.95 -3.06 28.49
N GLY A 22 -24.91 -1.91 27.79
CA GLY A 22 -25.66 -1.86 26.53
C GLY A 22 -27.01 -1.16 26.37
N PHE A 23 -27.62 -0.56 27.40
CA PHE A 23 -28.94 0.08 27.24
C PHE A 23 -29.05 1.46 27.89
N GLY A 24 -28.00 2.26 27.77
CA GLY A 24 -28.04 3.67 28.16
C GLY A 24 -27.57 4.01 29.57
N PRO A 25 -27.73 5.28 29.96
CA PRO A 25 -26.85 5.94 30.91
C PRO A 25 -27.27 5.70 32.37
N PHE A 26 -26.34 5.22 33.21
CA PHE A 26 -26.50 5.03 34.68
C PHE A 26 -27.13 3.71 35.13
N LEU A 27 -26.93 2.65 34.36
CA LEU A 27 -27.42 1.33 34.71
C LEU A 27 -26.65 0.73 35.89
N ARG A 28 -27.39 0.37 36.95
CA ARG A 28 -27.00 -0.69 37.90
C ARG A 28 -27.64 -2.02 37.49
N ARG A 29 -27.70 -2.27 36.17
CA ARG A 29 -28.32 -3.46 35.57
C ARG A 29 -27.40 -4.64 35.85
N ARG A 30 -27.69 -5.38 36.91
CA ARG A 30 -26.88 -6.54 37.32
C ARG A 30 -27.46 -7.82 36.77
N ALA A 31 -26.59 -8.71 36.32
CA ALA A 31 -26.94 -10.07 35.93
C ALA A 31 -27.61 -10.79 37.11
N THR A 32 -28.91 -11.10 36.99
CA THR A 32 -29.66 -11.83 38.04
C THR A 32 -29.84 -13.30 37.70
N THR A 33 -29.82 -13.63 36.40
CA THR A 33 -29.99 -14.99 35.88
C THR A 33 -29.13 -15.18 34.62
N VAL A 34 -28.88 -16.44 34.27
CA VAL A 34 -28.28 -16.80 32.98
C VAL A 34 -29.37 -17.52 32.17
N HIS A 35 -29.85 -16.89 31.10
CA HIS A 35 -30.79 -17.52 30.17
C HIS A 35 -30.04 -18.49 29.25
N ALA A 36 -28.87 -18.08 28.75
CA ALA A 36 -27.96 -18.93 28.00
C ALA A 36 -26.50 -18.53 28.22
N PRO A 37 -25.55 -19.49 28.10
CA PRO A 37 -24.13 -19.20 28.20
C PRO A 37 -23.62 -18.31 27.05
N LEU A 38 -22.58 -17.55 27.34
CA LEU A 38 -21.83 -16.75 26.37
C LEU A 38 -20.57 -17.51 25.95
N TYR A 39 -20.11 -17.33 24.71
CA TYR A 39 -18.89 -17.99 24.25
C TYR A 39 -17.95 -17.07 23.47
N ALA A 40 -16.67 -17.45 23.47
CA ALA A 40 -15.72 -17.13 22.42
C ALA A 40 -15.70 -18.30 21.44
N ARG A 41 -15.94 -18.03 20.16
CA ARG A 41 -15.96 -19.04 19.10
C ARG A 41 -14.97 -18.65 18.02
N ALA A 42 -14.02 -19.53 17.76
CA ALA A 42 -12.91 -19.27 16.85
C ALA A 42 -12.95 -20.14 15.60
N LEU A 43 -12.52 -19.55 14.49
CA LEU A 43 -12.33 -20.16 13.18
C LEU A 43 -10.86 -19.95 12.79
N ALA A 44 -10.09 -21.03 12.67
CA ALA A 44 -8.73 -21.00 12.12
C ALA A 44 -8.73 -21.50 10.69
N VAL A 45 -8.03 -20.81 9.80
CA VAL A 45 -7.91 -21.14 8.37
C VAL A 45 -6.43 -21.18 7.99
N ALA A 46 -6.03 -22.21 7.27
CA ALA A 46 -4.68 -22.35 6.72
C ALA A 46 -4.71 -22.93 5.31
N GLY A 47 -3.88 -22.37 4.43
CA GLY A 47 -3.65 -22.84 3.06
C GLY A 47 -2.18 -22.64 2.67
N ASP A 48 -1.84 -22.97 1.43
CA ASP A 48 -0.44 -22.93 0.96
C ASP A 48 0.11 -21.49 0.88
N SER A 49 -0.77 -20.50 0.70
CA SER A 49 -0.39 -19.09 0.55
C SER A 49 -0.47 -18.27 1.83
N GLY A 50 -1.00 -18.83 2.93
CA GLY A 50 -1.20 -18.07 4.17
C GLY A 50 -2.11 -18.74 5.19
N ARG A 51 -2.32 -18.04 6.30
CA ARG A 51 -3.12 -18.50 7.44
C ARG A 51 -3.67 -17.31 8.24
N TRP A 52 -4.78 -17.52 8.93
CA TRP A 52 -5.34 -16.56 9.89
C TRP A 52 -6.35 -17.24 10.82
N VAL A 53 -6.53 -16.69 12.02
CA VAL A 53 -7.52 -17.15 13.01
C VAL A 53 -8.37 -15.95 13.44
N LEU A 54 -9.68 -16.14 13.45
CA LEU A 54 -10.64 -15.14 13.91
C LEU A 54 -11.44 -15.71 15.07
N VAL A 55 -11.56 -14.96 16.16
CA VAL A 55 -12.44 -15.28 17.30
C VAL A 55 -13.56 -14.26 17.44
N SER A 56 -14.79 -14.76 17.53
CA SER A 56 -15.99 -13.97 17.79
C SER A 56 -16.48 -14.19 19.21
N CYS A 57 -16.58 -13.11 19.98
CA CYS A 57 -16.94 -13.13 21.40
C CYS A 57 -18.35 -12.56 21.62
N ASP A 58 -19.19 -13.27 22.37
CA ASP A 58 -20.56 -12.84 22.73
C ASP A 58 -20.56 -11.68 23.77
N LEU A 59 -19.87 -10.58 23.45
CA LEU A 59 -19.63 -9.39 24.28
C LEU A 59 -20.01 -8.12 23.51
N LEU A 60 -20.26 -7.02 24.23
CA LEU A 60 -20.49 -5.69 23.60
C LEU A 60 -19.26 -5.23 22.82
N GLY A 61 -18.08 -5.44 23.39
CA GLY A 61 -16.79 -5.09 22.82
C GLY A 61 -15.67 -5.72 23.62
N VAL A 62 -14.46 -5.71 23.05
CA VAL A 62 -13.24 -6.13 23.75
C VAL A 62 -12.29 -4.94 23.73
N SER A 63 -11.75 -4.57 24.89
CA SER A 63 -10.84 -3.42 25.00
C SER A 63 -9.51 -3.71 24.31
N ALA A 64 -8.80 -2.66 23.87
CA ALA A 64 -7.50 -2.80 23.22
C ALA A 64 -6.51 -3.62 24.07
N ALA A 65 -6.45 -3.36 25.38
CA ALA A 65 -5.59 -4.12 26.30
C ALA A 65 -5.89 -5.63 26.32
N VAL A 66 -7.17 -6.02 26.29
CA VAL A 66 -7.55 -7.43 26.24
C VAL A 66 -7.25 -8.02 24.86
N VAL A 67 -7.47 -7.27 23.77
CA VAL A 67 -7.11 -7.70 22.41
C VAL A 67 -5.61 -7.96 22.31
N ASP A 68 -4.78 -7.03 22.75
CA ASP A 68 -3.32 -7.14 22.70
C ASP A 68 -2.83 -8.37 23.47
N GLU A 69 -3.39 -8.63 24.64
CA GLU A 69 -3.00 -9.80 25.44
C GLU A 69 -3.50 -11.12 24.83
N VAL A 70 -4.70 -11.14 24.22
CA VAL A 70 -5.17 -12.31 23.45
C VAL A 70 -4.23 -12.59 22.27
N VAL A 71 -3.90 -11.55 21.49
CA VAL A 71 -3.02 -11.67 20.32
C VAL A 71 -1.64 -12.19 20.73
N ALA A 72 -1.04 -11.62 21.79
CA ALA A 72 0.24 -12.08 22.32
C ALA A 72 0.18 -13.56 22.74
N ARG A 73 -0.83 -13.96 23.53
CA ARG A 73 -1.00 -15.35 24.00
C ARG A 73 -1.17 -16.34 22.85
N VAL A 74 -1.95 -15.98 21.82
CA VAL A 74 -2.16 -16.85 20.65
C VAL A 74 -0.89 -16.93 19.82
N ALA A 75 -0.20 -15.81 19.59
CA ALA A 75 1.08 -15.78 18.87
C ALA A 75 2.12 -16.65 19.56
N ASP A 76 2.29 -16.51 20.87
CA ASP A 76 3.22 -17.31 21.68
C ASP A 76 2.89 -18.82 21.64
N ALA A 77 1.61 -19.16 21.72
CA ALA A 77 1.18 -20.57 21.75
C ALA A 77 1.21 -21.27 20.39
N THR A 78 1.14 -20.53 19.29
CA THR A 78 0.97 -21.10 17.93
C THR A 78 2.11 -20.78 16.97
N GLY A 79 2.93 -19.76 17.25
CA GLY A 79 3.93 -19.21 16.34
C GLY A 79 3.32 -18.45 15.15
N TRP A 80 2.06 -18.00 15.26
CA TRP A 80 1.39 -17.18 14.24
C TRP A 80 1.68 -15.70 14.47
N ARG A 81 1.74 -14.90 13.40
CA ARG A 81 2.03 -13.47 13.51
C ARG A 81 0.85 -12.73 14.16
N PRO A 82 1.08 -11.61 14.87
CA PRO A 82 0.01 -10.80 15.43
C PRO A 82 -1.10 -10.44 14.42
N ASP A 83 -0.73 -10.06 13.19
CA ASP A 83 -1.69 -9.70 12.14
C ASP A 83 -2.47 -10.89 11.57
N GLU A 84 -2.07 -12.14 11.88
CA GLU A 84 -2.81 -13.36 11.54
C GLU A 84 -3.95 -13.64 12.55
N ILE A 85 -4.11 -12.83 13.61
CA ILE A 85 -5.02 -13.07 14.73
C ILE A 85 -6.04 -11.92 14.80
N VAL A 86 -7.31 -12.23 14.58
CA VAL A 86 -8.40 -11.25 14.59
C VAL A 86 -9.35 -11.52 15.75
N VAL A 87 -9.55 -10.51 16.58
CA VAL A 87 -10.55 -10.54 17.66
C VAL A 87 -11.77 -9.74 17.20
N HIS A 88 -12.95 -10.30 17.39
CA HIS A 88 -14.24 -9.75 16.95
C HIS A 88 -15.25 -9.87 18.10
N ALA A 89 -16.14 -8.90 18.25
CA ALA A 89 -17.24 -8.95 19.22
C ALA A 89 -18.57 -9.01 18.48
N THR A 90 -19.54 -9.77 18.98
CA THR A 90 -20.89 -9.80 18.39
C THR A 90 -21.71 -8.53 18.71
N HIS A 91 -21.12 -7.59 19.46
CA HIS A 91 -21.77 -6.39 19.97
C HIS A 91 -22.93 -6.67 20.94
N ASN A 92 -22.85 -7.74 21.73
CA ASN A 92 -23.92 -8.19 22.63
C ASN A 92 -24.17 -7.25 23.82
N HIS A 93 -25.34 -6.61 23.84
CA HIS A 93 -25.80 -5.74 24.95
C HIS A 93 -26.37 -6.53 26.14
N SER A 94 -26.52 -7.85 26.06
CA SER A 94 -26.98 -8.69 27.19
C SER A 94 -25.84 -9.47 27.85
N GLY A 95 -24.60 -9.15 27.47
CA GLY A 95 -23.37 -9.62 28.11
C GLY A 95 -22.86 -8.67 29.21
N PRO A 96 -21.80 -9.06 29.92
CA PRO A 96 -21.16 -8.23 30.94
C PRO A 96 -20.54 -6.97 30.32
N ALA A 97 -20.47 -5.89 31.09
CA ALA A 97 -19.66 -4.72 30.75
C ALA A 97 -18.17 -5.11 30.75
N THR A 98 -17.51 -4.93 29.61
CA THR A 98 -16.10 -5.32 29.39
C THR A 98 -15.23 -4.18 28.85
N VAL A 99 -15.86 -3.07 28.46
CA VAL A 99 -15.22 -1.87 27.94
C VAL A 99 -15.56 -0.70 28.85
N GLU A 100 -14.62 0.23 29.02
CA GLU A 100 -14.82 1.43 29.84
C GLU A 100 -15.67 2.48 29.10
N ASN A 101 -16.95 2.16 28.87
CA ASN A 101 -17.93 3.11 28.36
C ASN A 101 -18.65 3.76 29.53
N VAL A 102 -18.46 5.06 29.68
CA VAL A 102 -19.04 5.84 30.77
C VAL A 102 -20.55 5.61 30.83
N GLY A 103 -21.05 5.10 31.96
CA GLY A 103 -22.49 4.95 32.22
C GLY A 103 -23.20 3.79 31.50
N TRP A 104 -22.48 2.93 30.79
CA TRP A 104 -23.02 1.72 30.11
C TRP A 104 -22.75 0.43 30.91
N GLY A 105 -22.71 0.53 32.24
CA GLY A 105 -22.34 -0.55 33.16
C GLY A 105 -20.86 -0.51 33.56
N ALA A 106 -20.56 -0.78 34.83
CA ALA A 106 -19.19 -0.81 35.33
C ALA A 106 -18.54 -2.18 35.08
N PRO A 107 -17.41 -2.26 34.36
CA PRO A 107 -16.70 -3.52 34.16
C PRO A 107 -16.26 -4.13 35.50
N ASP A 108 -16.49 -5.43 35.67
CA ASP A 108 -15.94 -6.18 36.81
C ASP A 108 -14.47 -6.49 36.52
N GLU A 109 -13.57 -5.88 37.29
CA GLU A 109 -12.11 -5.96 37.06
C GLU A 109 -11.60 -7.41 37.05
N LEU A 110 -12.11 -8.27 37.93
CA LEU A 110 -11.69 -9.67 38.02
C LEU A 110 -12.18 -10.48 36.82
N TYR A 111 -13.38 -10.21 36.34
CA TYR A 111 -13.89 -10.83 35.13
C TYR A 111 -13.11 -10.37 33.90
N VAL A 112 -12.90 -9.06 33.72
CA VAL A 112 -12.16 -8.50 32.58
C VAL A 112 -10.72 -9.02 32.55
N ALA A 113 -10.02 -9.04 33.68
CA ALA A 113 -8.65 -9.54 33.77
C ALA A 113 -8.53 -11.03 33.41
N ARG A 114 -9.62 -11.81 33.51
CA ARG A 114 -9.66 -13.23 33.13
C ARG A 114 -9.98 -13.48 31.67
N LEU A 115 -10.53 -12.51 30.93
CA LEU A 115 -10.96 -12.68 29.53
C LEU A 115 -9.87 -13.12 28.55
N PRO A 116 -8.60 -12.66 28.65
CA PRO A 116 -7.60 -13.02 27.65
C PRO A 116 -7.35 -14.52 27.53
N GLU A 117 -7.38 -15.26 28.65
CA GLU A 117 -7.09 -16.69 28.69
C GLU A 117 -8.12 -17.55 27.92
N PRO A 118 -9.44 -17.52 28.21
CA PRO A 118 -10.42 -18.31 27.48
C PRO A 118 -10.54 -17.88 26.02
N ILE A 119 -10.41 -16.59 25.69
CA ILE A 119 -10.47 -16.13 24.29
C ILE A 119 -9.28 -16.69 23.50
N ALA A 120 -8.06 -16.57 24.04
CA ALA A 120 -6.87 -17.14 23.41
C ALA A 120 -6.96 -18.67 23.30
N ALA A 121 -7.51 -19.35 24.31
CA ALA A 121 -7.70 -20.80 24.28
C ALA A 121 -8.63 -21.24 23.13
N ALA A 122 -9.72 -20.51 22.84
CA ALA A 122 -10.57 -20.79 21.68
C ALA A 122 -9.79 -20.73 20.36
N CYS A 123 -8.95 -19.70 20.18
CA CYS A 123 -8.08 -19.58 19.00
C CYS A 123 -7.08 -20.73 18.91
N VAL A 124 -6.39 -21.06 20.00
CA VAL A 124 -5.38 -22.12 20.05
C VAL A 124 -6.02 -23.48 19.75
N ASP A 125 -7.19 -23.75 20.29
CA ASP A 125 -7.94 -24.98 20.02
C ASP A 125 -8.39 -25.05 18.56
N ALA A 126 -8.85 -23.94 17.97
CA ALA A 126 -9.16 -23.87 16.54
C ALA A 126 -7.94 -24.17 15.67
N VAL A 127 -6.77 -23.61 15.99
CA VAL A 127 -5.51 -23.86 15.27
C VAL A 127 -5.09 -25.33 15.41
N ARG A 128 -5.22 -25.93 16.60
CA ARG A 128 -4.93 -27.35 16.82
C ARG A 128 -5.90 -28.28 16.09
N ALA A 129 -7.12 -27.83 15.86
CA ALA A 129 -8.17 -28.57 15.17
C ALA A 129 -8.14 -28.43 13.64
N LEU A 130 -7.12 -27.79 13.05
CA LEU A 130 -7.00 -27.62 11.59
C LEU A 130 -7.01 -28.97 10.85
N ALA A 131 -8.09 -29.24 10.12
CA ALA A 131 -8.26 -30.43 9.29
C ALA A 131 -8.61 -30.05 7.84
N PRO A 132 -8.29 -30.90 6.84
CA PRO A 132 -8.78 -30.73 5.47
C PRO A 132 -10.28 -30.41 5.44
N ALA A 133 -10.65 -29.34 4.74
CA ALA A 133 -12.03 -28.86 4.75
C ALA A 133 -12.52 -28.47 3.35
N THR A 134 -13.82 -28.64 3.13
CA THR A 134 -14.52 -28.06 1.99
C THR A 134 -15.45 -26.95 2.46
N VAL A 135 -15.49 -25.85 1.71
CA VAL A 135 -16.31 -24.68 2.04
C VAL A 135 -17.42 -24.51 1.02
N ARG A 136 -18.60 -24.14 1.50
CA ARG A 136 -19.75 -23.77 0.67
C ARG A 136 -20.33 -22.45 1.16
N HIS A 137 -20.90 -21.65 0.27
CA HIS A 137 -21.47 -20.32 0.58
C HIS A 137 -22.90 -20.19 0.05
N ALA A 138 -23.75 -19.52 0.82
CA ALA A 138 -25.08 -19.06 0.44
C ALA A 138 -25.31 -17.66 0.96
N VAL A 139 -26.13 -16.89 0.25
CA VAL A 139 -26.80 -15.69 0.77
C VAL A 139 -28.29 -16.03 0.84
N VAL A 140 -28.87 -15.96 2.04
CA VAL A 140 -30.26 -16.37 2.29
C VAL A 140 -31.10 -15.14 2.62
N PRO A 141 -32.18 -14.84 1.87
CA PRO A 141 -33.04 -13.71 2.15
C PRO A 141 -33.59 -13.73 3.59
N LEU A 142 -33.57 -12.57 4.26
CA LEU A 142 -34.09 -12.39 5.61
C LEU A 142 -34.94 -11.12 5.69
N ASP A 143 -36.11 -11.19 5.06
CA ASP A 143 -37.04 -10.06 5.00
C ASP A 143 -37.63 -9.74 6.37
N GLY A 144 -37.89 -8.44 6.61
CA GLY A 144 -38.61 -7.98 7.81
C GLY A 144 -37.87 -8.30 9.11
N PHE A 145 -36.55 -8.13 9.13
CA PHE A 145 -35.70 -8.36 10.31
C PHE A 145 -35.04 -7.08 10.80
N ALA A 146 -34.42 -6.30 9.90
CA ALA A 146 -33.74 -5.05 10.21
C ALA A 146 -34.42 -3.83 9.58
N HIS A 147 -34.14 -2.65 10.14
CA HIS A 147 -34.49 -1.34 9.57
C HIS A 147 -33.33 -0.36 9.72
N ASN A 148 -33.24 0.60 8.80
CA ASN A 148 -32.28 1.69 8.91
C ASN A 148 -32.82 2.77 9.86
N ARG A 149 -32.18 2.91 11.02
CA ARG A 149 -32.66 3.81 12.09
C ARG A 149 -32.33 5.29 11.83
N MET A 150 -31.60 5.61 10.76
CA MET A 150 -31.43 6.99 10.29
C MET A 150 -32.71 7.54 9.64
N LEU A 151 -33.64 6.66 9.26
CA LEU A 151 -34.94 7.04 8.73
C LEU A 151 -35.98 7.23 9.83
N PRO A 152 -36.95 8.16 9.68
CA PRO A 152 -38.05 8.30 10.61
C PRO A 152 -38.83 6.98 10.76
N ARG A 153 -39.12 6.56 11.99
CA ARG A 153 -39.92 5.34 12.32
C ARG A 153 -41.40 5.47 11.96
N ARG A 154 -41.76 6.10 10.83
CA ARG A 154 -43.16 6.33 10.41
C ARG A 154 -43.87 5.01 10.20
N GLY A 155 -44.68 4.61 11.17
CA GLY A 155 -45.51 3.40 11.12
C GLY A 155 -44.82 2.12 11.57
N LEU A 156 -43.56 2.16 12.03
CA LEU A 156 -42.91 1.02 12.69
C LEU A 156 -43.33 0.97 14.17
N THR A 157 -43.83 -0.17 14.62
CA THR A 157 -44.10 -0.45 16.05
C THR A 157 -43.66 -1.88 16.37
N ASN A 158 -43.30 -2.14 17.63
CA ASN A 158 -42.96 -3.50 18.09
C ASN A 158 -44.08 -4.52 17.81
N ALA A 159 -45.34 -4.11 17.90
CA ALA A 159 -46.48 -4.96 17.54
C ALA A 159 -46.47 -5.36 16.04
N ARG A 160 -46.20 -4.38 15.16
CA ARG A 160 -46.10 -4.63 13.71
C ARG A 160 -44.84 -5.42 13.32
N ALA A 161 -43.78 -5.30 14.10
CA ALA A 161 -42.58 -6.12 13.95
C ALA A 161 -42.87 -7.60 14.27
N LEU A 162 -43.64 -7.85 15.34
CA LEU A 162 -43.99 -9.22 15.76
C LEU A 162 -45.01 -9.90 14.83
N ASP A 163 -45.98 -9.16 14.29
CA ASP A 163 -46.96 -9.72 13.35
C ASP A 163 -46.49 -9.73 11.88
N GLY A 164 -45.30 -9.18 11.61
CA GLY A 164 -44.69 -9.14 10.27
C GLY A 164 -45.35 -8.17 9.29
N SER A 165 -46.19 -7.25 9.76
CA SER A 165 -46.91 -6.29 8.90
C SER A 165 -46.09 -5.04 8.53
N TRP A 166 -44.82 -4.96 8.94
CA TRP A 166 -43.91 -3.88 8.56
C TRP A 166 -42.66 -4.40 7.85
N THR A 167 -42.20 -3.65 6.85
CA THR A 167 -40.96 -3.88 6.11
C THR A 167 -40.25 -2.55 5.89
N GLU A 168 -38.93 -2.58 5.70
CA GLU A 168 -38.13 -1.41 5.37
C GLU A 168 -38.65 -0.76 4.06
N PRO A 169 -39.02 0.53 4.08
CA PRO A 169 -39.47 1.23 2.88
C PRO A 169 -38.47 1.19 1.72
N ASP A 170 -37.17 1.23 2.01
CA ASP A 170 -36.11 1.07 1.03
C ASP A 170 -35.23 -0.14 1.36
N PRO A 171 -35.49 -1.30 0.73
CA PRO A 171 -34.71 -2.52 0.97
C PRO A 171 -33.22 -2.39 0.66
N SER A 172 -32.78 -1.37 -0.08
CA SER A 172 -31.35 -1.14 -0.37
C SER A 172 -30.57 -0.57 0.82
N LEU A 173 -31.26 -0.17 1.89
CA LEU A 173 -30.67 0.38 3.11
C LEU A 173 -30.40 -0.67 4.19
N VAL A 174 -30.71 -1.94 3.93
CA VAL A 174 -30.46 -3.08 4.83
C VAL A 174 -29.81 -4.23 4.05
N ASP A 175 -29.27 -5.21 4.76
CA ASP A 175 -28.76 -6.43 4.14
C ASP A 175 -29.89 -7.22 3.46
N ALA A 176 -29.69 -7.59 2.20
CA ALA A 176 -30.63 -8.39 1.42
C ALA A 176 -30.81 -9.83 1.96
N GLY A 177 -29.85 -10.32 2.77
CA GLY A 177 -29.88 -11.66 3.34
C GLY A 177 -28.74 -11.94 4.29
N VAL A 178 -28.77 -13.12 4.90
CA VAL A 178 -27.73 -13.67 5.78
C VAL A 178 -26.70 -14.41 4.94
N ASP A 179 -25.43 -14.05 5.10
CA ASP A 179 -24.31 -14.80 4.55
C ASP A 179 -24.04 -16.04 5.40
N VAL A 180 -24.04 -17.22 4.78
CA VAL A 180 -23.83 -18.50 5.44
C VAL A 180 -22.68 -19.25 4.79
N LEU A 181 -21.61 -19.51 5.55
CA LEU A 181 -20.53 -20.40 5.15
C LEU A 181 -20.69 -21.74 5.86
N ARG A 182 -20.78 -22.81 5.07
CA ARG A 182 -20.75 -24.18 5.56
C ARG A 182 -19.35 -24.73 5.41
N VAL A 183 -18.81 -25.32 6.48
CA VAL A 183 -17.51 -25.99 6.49
C VAL A 183 -17.68 -27.45 6.83
N ASP A 184 -17.27 -28.32 5.91
CA ASP A 184 -17.31 -29.76 6.08
C ASP A 184 -15.91 -30.34 6.27
N HIS A 185 -15.76 -31.26 7.23
CA HIS A 185 -14.61 -32.17 7.34
C HIS A 185 -15.06 -33.55 6.89
N ASP A 186 -14.37 -34.14 5.91
CA ASP A 186 -14.74 -35.44 5.31
C ASP A 186 -16.22 -35.54 4.89
N GLY A 187 -16.79 -34.43 4.41
CA GLY A 187 -18.19 -34.33 3.96
C GLY A 187 -19.24 -34.20 5.08
N VAL A 188 -18.82 -34.08 6.34
CA VAL A 188 -19.69 -33.87 7.51
C VAL A 188 -19.53 -32.44 8.03
N LEU A 189 -20.65 -31.80 8.41
CA LEU A 189 -20.63 -30.44 8.94
C LEU A 189 -19.76 -30.36 10.20
N ALA A 190 -18.63 -29.67 10.10
CA ALA A 190 -17.72 -29.42 11.22
C ALA A 190 -17.98 -28.07 11.88
N GLY A 191 -18.49 -27.11 11.11
CA GLY A 191 -18.87 -25.81 11.62
C GLY A 191 -19.43 -24.91 10.53
N PHE A 192 -19.87 -23.73 10.93
CA PHE A 192 -20.46 -22.75 10.02
C PHE A 192 -20.19 -21.33 10.46
N VAL A 193 -20.28 -20.40 9.52
CA VAL A 193 -20.21 -18.96 9.77
C VAL A 193 -21.52 -18.33 9.32
N ALA A 194 -22.10 -17.46 10.14
CA ALA A 194 -23.25 -16.63 9.77
C ALA A 194 -22.87 -15.16 9.91
N SER A 195 -23.20 -14.32 8.92
CA SER A 195 -22.98 -12.88 9.00
C SER A 195 -24.20 -12.09 8.55
N TYR A 196 -24.50 -11.01 9.30
CA TYR A 196 -25.63 -10.13 9.05
C TYR A 196 -25.43 -8.77 9.70
N SER A 197 -25.85 -7.70 9.04
CA SER A 197 -25.73 -6.31 9.51
C SER A 197 -26.98 -5.90 10.30
N CYS A 198 -26.99 -6.15 11.60
CA CYS A 198 -28.10 -5.73 12.48
C CYS A 198 -27.64 -5.67 13.95
N HIS A 199 -27.94 -4.58 14.64
CA HIS A 199 -27.62 -4.38 16.06
C HIS A 199 -28.31 -5.45 16.94
N PRO A 200 -27.62 -6.15 17.85
CA PRO A 200 -28.25 -7.08 18.80
C PRO A 200 -28.87 -6.35 20.00
N VAL A 201 -30.04 -5.72 19.78
CA VAL A 201 -30.77 -4.91 20.78
C VAL A 201 -32.24 -5.32 20.89
N ILE A 202 -32.54 -6.62 20.76
CA ILE A 202 -33.93 -7.11 20.89
C ILE A 202 -34.49 -6.78 22.29
N CYS A 203 -33.64 -6.86 23.31
CA CYS A 203 -34.01 -6.61 24.70
C CYS A 203 -33.99 -5.13 25.11
N CYS A 204 -34.20 -4.86 26.39
CA CYS A 204 -34.25 -3.53 26.97
C CYS A 204 -33.44 -3.41 28.27
N GLU A 205 -33.36 -2.19 28.79
CA GLU A 205 -32.62 -1.83 30.01
C GLU A 205 -33.07 -2.58 31.27
N SER A 206 -34.31 -3.09 31.28
CA SER A 206 -34.88 -3.85 32.40
C SER A 206 -34.61 -5.35 32.32
N THR A 207 -34.04 -5.86 31.22
CA THR A 207 -33.79 -7.29 31.02
C THR A 207 -32.52 -7.71 31.76
N ALA A 208 -32.58 -8.44 32.87
CA ALA A 208 -31.39 -8.74 33.69
C ALA A 208 -30.77 -10.14 33.47
N ALA A 209 -31.19 -10.85 32.42
CA ALA A 209 -30.68 -12.18 32.09
C ALA A 209 -29.46 -12.10 31.17
N VAL A 210 -28.45 -12.94 31.43
CA VAL A 210 -27.30 -13.11 30.54
C VAL A 210 -27.68 -14.03 29.36
N HIS A 211 -27.44 -13.57 28.13
CA HIS A 211 -27.56 -14.33 26.89
C HIS A 211 -26.84 -13.60 25.74
N GLY A 212 -26.67 -14.28 24.60
CA GLY A 212 -25.96 -13.75 23.43
C GLY A 212 -26.82 -12.93 22.44
N ASP A 213 -27.96 -12.40 22.90
CA ASP A 213 -29.04 -11.84 22.05
C ASP A 213 -29.43 -12.76 20.88
N PHE A 214 -30.07 -12.23 19.82
CA PHE A 214 -30.48 -13.04 18.68
C PHE A 214 -29.33 -13.83 18.02
N PRO A 215 -28.08 -13.32 17.91
CA PRO A 215 -27.01 -14.08 17.27
C PRO A 215 -26.63 -15.32 18.07
N GLY A 216 -26.39 -15.16 19.38
CA GLY A 216 -25.98 -16.25 20.26
C GLY A 216 -27.08 -17.30 20.42
N GLU A 217 -28.34 -16.86 20.57
CA GLU A 217 -29.48 -17.79 20.66
C GLU A 217 -29.69 -18.54 19.34
N ALA A 218 -29.57 -17.88 18.19
CA ALA A 218 -29.73 -18.54 16.90
C ALA A 218 -28.64 -19.59 16.66
N LEU A 219 -27.37 -19.26 16.95
CA LEU A 219 -26.25 -20.21 16.90
C LEU A 219 -26.54 -21.45 17.74
N ARG A 220 -27.01 -21.28 18.98
CA ARG A 220 -27.36 -22.38 19.89
C ARG A 220 -28.45 -23.29 19.30
N LEU A 221 -29.43 -22.72 18.61
CA LEU A 221 -30.50 -23.48 17.96
C LEU A 221 -29.97 -24.35 16.80
N VAL A 222 -29.10 -23.78 15.96
CA VAL A 222 -28.47 -24.50 14.83
C VAL A 222 -27.50 -25.57 15.34
N GLU A 223 -26.64 -25.25 16.32
CA GLU A 223 -25.72 -26.22 16.93
C GLU A 223 -26.46 -27.39 17.60
N ALA A 224 -27.65 -27.14 18.18
CA ALA A 224 -28.49 -28.19 18.73
C ALA A 224 -29.07 -29.13 17.64
N ALA A 225 -29.31 -28.61 16.42
CA ALA A 225 -29.74 -29.40 15.27
C ALA A 225 -28.59 -30.18 14.63
N HIS A 226 -27.34 -29.70 14.77
CA HIS A 226 -26.13 -30.31 14.21
C HIS A 226 -25.06 -30.60 15.29
N PRO A 227 -25.21 -31.65 16.11
CA PRO A 227 -24.26 -31.96 17.17
C PRO A 227 -22.84 -32.16 16.64
N GLY A 228 -21.88 -31.42 17.22
CA GLY A 228 -20.47 -31.44 16.83
C GLY A 228 -20.05 -30.29 15.92
N ALA A 229 -21.01 -29.59 15.30
CA ALA A 229 -20.72 -28.36 14.57
C ALA A 229 -20.51 -27.18 15.53
N THR A 230 -19.53 -26.32 15.23
CA THR A 230 -19.36 -25.01 15.91
C THR A 230 -19.81 -23.89 15.00
N GLY A 231 -20.74 -23.06 15.46
CA GLY A 231 -21.20 -21.88 14.71
C GLY A 231 -20.41 -20.63 15.07
N VAL A 232 -20.06 -19.78 14.11
CA VAL A 232 -19.42 -18.47 14.37
C VAL A 232 -20.29 -17.38 13.78
N PHE A 233 -20.69 -16.39 14.57
CA PHE A 233 -21.40 -15.23 14.06
C PHE A 233 -20.44 -14.06 13.87
N LEU A 234 -20.52 -13.41 12.71
CA LEU A 234 -19.74 -12.22 12.35
C LEU A 234 -20.68 -11.04 12.15
N GLN A 235 -20.45 -9.98 12.92
CA GLN A 235 -21.31 -8.81 12.93
C GLN A 235 -21.02 -7.94 11.70
N GLY A 236 -22.04 -7.72 10.89
CA GLY A 236 -21.94 -6.89 9.69
C GLY A 236 -21.87 -5.39 9.99
N ALA A 237 -22.13 -4.56 8.98
CA ALA A 237 -22.11 -3.09 9.05
C ALA A 237 -23.35 -2.55 9.79
N LEU A 238 -23.32 -2.70 11.12
CA LEU A 238 -24.48 -2.48 11.99
C LEU A 238 -24.75 -1.02 12.39
N GLY A 239 -23.85 -0.09 12.05
CA GLY A 239 -23.78 1.23 12.71
C GLY A 239 -25.06 2.07 12.61
N ASP A 240 -25.90 1.79 11.61
CA ASP A 240 -27.17 2.45 11.34
C ASP A 240 -28.37 1.48 11.27
N LEU A 241 -28.20 0.20 11.62
CA LEU A 241 -29.21 -0.84 11.42
C LEU A 241 -29.67 -1.48 12.73
N ASP A 242 -30.95 -1.33 13.06
CA ASP A 242 -31.59 -1.96 14.23
C ASP A 242 -32.57 -3.06 13.81
N PRO A 243 -32.86 -4.04 14.69
CA PRO A 243 -33.92 -4.99 14.46
C PRO A 243 -35.28 -4.29 14.47
N LEU A 244 -36.27 -4.86 13.76
CA LEU A 244 -37.63 -4.29 13.72
C LEU A 244 -38.27 -4.20 15.10
N TYR A 245 -37.99 -5.19 15.95
CA TYR A 245 -38.35 -5.17 17.36
C TYR A 245 -37.11 -4.79 18.17
N ALA A 246 -37.19 -3.71 18.94
CA ALA A 246 -36.13 -3.30 19.85
C ALA A 246 -36.72 -2.61 21.09
N HIS A 247 -36.02 -2.69 22.22
CA HIS A 247 -36.34 -1.93 23.44
C HIS A 247 -37.80 -2.06 23.95
N GLY A 248 -38.42 -3.24 23.80
CA GLY A 248 -39.75 -3.50 24.34
C GLY A 248 -39.76 -3.77 25.86
N PRO A 249 -40.93 -3.94 26.48
CA PRO A 249 -41.03 -4.44 27.86
C PRO A 249 -40.24 -5.73 28.07
N ALA A 250 -39.66 -5.94 29.25
CA ALA A 250 -38.70 -7.04 29.48
C ALA A 250 -39.30 -8.44 29.28
N ASP A 251 -40.56 -8.65 29.68
CA ASP A 251 -41.29 -9.90 29.49
C ASP A 251 -41.61 -10.17 28.02
N GLU A 252 -42.01 -9.14 27.27
CA GLU A 252 -42.21 -9.24 25.82
C GLU A 252 -40.89 -9.46 25.07
N SER A 253 -39.81 -8.83 25.53
CA SER A 253 -38.49 -8.88 24.90
C SER A 253 -37.89 -10.30 24.88
N MET A 254 -38.09 -11.08 25.95
CA MET A 254 -37.62 -12.47 25.97
C MET A 254 -38.37 -13.36 24.97
N VAL A 255 -39.66 -13.11 24.77
CA VAL A 255 -40.45 -13.81 23.73
C VAL A 255 -40.01 -13.36 22.33
N ALA A 256 -39.80 -12.05 22.13
CA ALA A 256 -39.28 -11.50 20.88
C ALA A 256 -37.89 -12.06 20.55
N LEU A 257 -37.01 -12.21 21.55
CA LEU A 257 -35.69 -12.81 21.41
C LEU A 257 -35.79 -14.22 20.83
N GLU A 258 -36.62 -15.09 21.41
CA GLU A 258 -36.80 -16.46 20.91
C GLU A 258 -37.34 -16.48 19.48
N LEU A 259 -38.27 -15.59 19.14
CA LEU A 259 -38.84 -15.47 17.79
C LEU A 259 -37.82 -15.01 16.75
N PHE A 260 -37.09 -13.93 17.04
CA PHE A 260 -36.07 -13.39 16.12
C PHE A 260 -34.88 -14.34 15.99
N ALA A 261 -34.42 -14.94 17.09
CA ALA A 261 -33.38 -15.97 17.06
C ALA A 261 -33.80 -17.19 16.23
N ARG A 262 -35.06 -17.63 16.34
CA ARG A 262 -35.59 -18.72 15.50
C ARG A 262 -35.59 -18.34 14.02
N ARG A 263 -36.10 -17.15 13.68
CA ARG A 263 -36.12 -16.67 12.28
C ARG A 263 -34.72 -16.61 11.68
N PHE A 264 -33.75 -16.12 12.44
CA PHE A 264 -32.36 -16.09 12.02
C PHE A 264 -31.78 -17.51 11.87
N ALA A 265 -32.03 -18.40 12.84
CA ALA A 265 -31.58 -19.79 12.78
C ALA A 265 -32.17 -20.54 11.56
N ASP A 266 -33.45 -20.33 11.25
CA ASP A 266 -34.10 -20.94 10.08
C ASP A 266 -33.46 -20.46 8.75
N ALA A 267 -33.07 -19.18 8.66
CA ALA A 267 -32.32 -18.66 7.51
C ALA A 267 -30.92 -19.28 7.43
N VAL A 268 -30.23 -19.44 8.56
CA VAL A 268 -28.92 -20.13 8.60
C VAL A 268 -29.05 -21.58 8.15
N GLU A 269 -30.03 -22.34 8.66
CA GLU A 269 -30.31 -23.72 8.25
C GLU A 269 -30.61 -23.84 6.76
N ALA A 270 -31.42 -22.92 6.21
CA ALA A 270 -31.68 -22.87 4.77
C ALA A 270 -30.40 -22.62 3.97
N GLY A 271 -29.48 -21.78 4.48
CA GLY A 271 -28.17 -21.54 3.88
C GLY A 271 -27.26 -22.75 3.94
N LEU A 272 -27.22 -23.46 5.07
CA LEU A 272 -26.46 -24.71 5.22
C LEU A 272 -26.92 -25.75 4.19
N ALA A 273 -28.22 -25.87 3.95
CA ALA A 273 -28.79 -26.79 2.98
C ALA A 273 -28.64 -26.34 1.52
N GLY A 274 -28.76 -25.03 1.25
CA GLY A 274 -28.76 -24.44 -0.09
C GLY A 274 -27.40 -23.93 -0.60
N SER A 275 -26.35 -23.99 0.23
CA SER A 275 -25.01 -23.50 -0.11
C SER A 275 -24.38 -24.15 -1.32
N THR A 276 -23.56 -23.39 -2.04
CA THR A 276 -22.82 -23.85 -3.23
C THR A 276 -21.31 -23.90 -2.96
N PRO A 277 -20.54 -24.81 -3.59
CA PRO A 277 -19.11 -24.93 -3.35
C PRO A 277 -18.34 -23.62 -3.61
N VAL A 278 -17.41 -23.32 -2.72
CA VAL A 278 -16.45 -22.22 -2.88
C VAL A 278 -15.16 -22.81 -3.46
N GLU A 279 -14.86 -22.51 -4.72
CA GLU A 279 -13.66 -23.00 -5.40
C GLU A 279 -12.42 -22.16 -5.06
N GLY A 280 -11.30 -22.84 -4.77
CA GLY A 280 -10.00 -22.21 -4.49
C GLY A 280 -9.48 -22.46 -3.08
N ALA A 281 -8.16 -22.40 -2.92
CA ALA A 281 -7.47 -22.63 -1.64
C ALA A 281 -6.61 -21.43 -1.20
N ALA A 282 -6.76 -20.28 -1.87
CA ALA A 282 -6.01 -19.07 -1.53
C ALA A 282 -6.40 -18.57 -0.14
N VAL A 283 -5.40 -18.41 0.72
CA VAL A 283 -5.54 -17.88 2.08
C VAL A 283 -4.49 -16.78 2.23
N ALA A 284 -4.92 -15.61 2.68
CA ALA A 284 -4.06 -14.45 2.89
C ALA A 284 -4.66 -13.57 3.98
N VAL A 285 -3.83 -12.76 4.60
CA VAL A 285 -4.24 -11.74 5.56
C VAL A 285 -3.40 -10.49 5.36
N ALA A 286 -4.03 -9.34 5.50
CA ALA A 286 -3.37 -8.06 5.55
C ALA A 286 -4.05 -7.18 6.61
N LYS A 287 -3.27 -6.55 7.47
CA LYS A 287 -3.74 -5.48 8.35
C LYS A 287 -3.28 -4.15 7.78
N GLN A 288 -4.14 -3.15 7.82
CA GLN A 288 -3.81 -1.80 7.38
C GLN A 288 -4.31 -0.78 8.38
N GLU A 289 -3.41 0.05 8.87
CA GLU A 289 -3.76 1.24 9.63
C GLU A 289 -4.40 2.30 8.71
N ILE A 290 -5.41 2.98 9.22
CA ILE A 290 -6.19 3.99 8.51
C ILE A 290 -5.86 5.33 9.15
N PRO A 291 -4.96 6.14 8.55
CA PRO A 291 -4.74 7.49 9.03
C PRO A 291 -6.03 8.28 8.85
N TYR A 292 -6.44 8.99 9.90
CA TYR A 292 -7.64 9.82 9.87
C TYR A 292 -7.46 11.10 10.71
N ASP A 293 -8.27 12.09 10.38
CA ASP A 293 -8.38 13.34 11.13
C ASP A 293 -9.77 13.46 11.79
N LEU A 294 -9.82 14.16 12.92
CA LEU A 294 -11.06 14.51 13.60
C LEU A 294 -11.72 15.70 12.91
N ALA A 295 -13.04 15.83 13.05
CA ALA A 295 -13.72 17.06 12.65
C ALA A 295 -13.15 18.27 13.42
N PRO A 296 -13.04 19.46 12.79
CA PRO A 296 -12.64 20.67 13.51
C PRO A 296 -13.54 20.91 14.73
N TYR A 297 -12.95 21.23 15.87
CA TYR A 297 -13.65 21.48 17.12
C TYR A 297 -13.15 22.75 17.81
N ASP A 298 -14.05 23.44 18.51
CA ASP A 298 -13.74 24.58 19.38
C ASP A 298 -13.84 24.13 20.85
N LEU A 299 -12.70 24.15 21.56
CA LEU A 299 -12.65 23.75 22.97
C LEU A 299 -13.50 24.65 23.88
N ASP A 300 -13.64 25.93 23.57
CA ASP A 300 -14.50 26.84 24.34
C ASP A 300 -15.98 26.57 24.10
N GLU A 301 -16.35 26.09 22.90
CA GLU A 301 -17.70 25.63 22.62
C GLU A 301 -18.00 24.29 23.33
N LEU A 302 -17.08 23.34 23.28
CA LEU A 302 -17.20 22.07 24.01
C LEU A 302 -17.32 22.31 25.53
N ARG A 303 -16.56 23.27 26.07
CA ARG A 303 -16.66 23.69 27.48
C ARG A 303 -18.04 24.20 27.85
N LYS A 304 -18.68 25.00 26.99
CA LYS A 304 -20.05 25.49 27.22
C LYS A 304 -21.04 24.34 27.21
N ARG A 305 -20.87 23.40 26.28
CA ARG A 305 -21.74 22.22 26.14
C ARG A 305 -21.63 21.23 27.30
N ARG A 306 -20.46 21.11 27.94
CA ARG A 306 -20.21 20.07 28.96
C ARG A 306 -21.16 20.11 30.16
N ASP A 307 -21.78 21.26 30.41
CA ASP A 307 -22.68 21.51 31.55
C ASP A 307 -24.16 21.64 31.11
N GLU A 308 -24.49 21.38 29.85
CA GLU A 308 -25.86 21.43 29.32
C GLU A 308 -26.71 20.22 29.75
N GLY A 309 -26.09 19.16 30.26
CA GLY A 309 -26.78 17.99 30.76
C GLY A 309 -25.91 17.07 31.62
N ASP A 310 -26.56 16.05 32.15
CA ASP A 310 -25.97 15.04 33.03
C ASP A 310 -26.11 13.62 32.48
N ASP A 311 -26.47 13.43 31.21
CA ASP A 311 -26.44 12.11 30.57
C ASP A 311 -25.01 11.67 30.20
N VAL A 312 -24.88 10.44 29.68
CA VAL A 312 -23.57 9.87 29.32
C VAL A 312 -22.85 10.65 28.24
N ALA A 313 -23.54 11.28 27.29
CA ALA A 313 -22.87 12.07 26.27
C ALA A 313 -22.10 13.23 26.93
N PHE A 314 -22.72 13.90 27.91
CA PHE A 314 -22.07 15.00 28.64
C PHE A 314 -20.98 14.52 29.60
N VAL A 315 -21.15 13.40 30.30
CA VAL A 315 -20.08 12.84 31.16
C VAL A 315 -18.88 12.40 30.31
N SER A 316 -19.12 11.78 29.16
CA SER A 316 -18.08 11.37 28.23
C SER A 316 -17.38 12.58 27.62
N LEU A 317 -18.14 13.61 27.24
CA LEU A 317 -17.61 14.89 26.78
C LEU A 317 -16.71 15.55 27.83
N ARG A 318 -17.09 15.53 29.12
CA ARG A 318 -16.26 16.04 30.22
C ARG A 318 -14.91 15.30 30.31
N ARG A 319 -14.87 13.97 30.11
CA ARG A 319 -13.62 13.20 30.05
C ARG A 319 -12.77 13.56 28.84
N THR A 320 -13.40 13.66 27.66
CA THR A 320 -12.70 14.07 26.42
C THR A 320 -12.08 15.46 26.57
N ILE A 321 -12.82 16.42 27.13
CA ILE A 321 -12.31 17.78 27.40
C ILE A 321 -11.11 17.73 28.36
N ALA A 322 -11.18 16.93 29.43
CA ALA A 322 -10.09 16.82 30.39
C ALA A 322 -8.79 16.28 29.74
N ALA A 323 -8.90 15.28 28.86
CA ALA A 323 -7.77 14.75 28.10
C ALA A 323 -7.18 15.81 27.14
N LEU A 324 -8.04 16.52 26.40
CA LEU A 324 -7.62 17.62 25.53
C LEU A 324 -6.91 18.74 26.29
N GLU A 325 -7.39 19.09 27.49
CA GLU A 325 -6.77 20.11 28.35
C GLU A 325 -5.42 19.66 28.94
N ALA A 326 -5.21 18.34 29.08
CA ALA A 326 -3.93 17.76 29.45
C ALA A 326 -2.94 17.67 28.28
N GLY A 327 -3.36 18.03 27.05
CA GLY A 327 -2.54 17.93 25.84
C GLY A 327 -2.44 16.51 25.29
N GLU A 328 -3.36 15.62 25.67
CA GLU A 328 -3.40 14.24 25.20
C GLU A 328 -4.01 14.17 23.79
N ASP A 329 -3.51 13.25 22.97
CA ASP A 329 -4.16 12.89 21.70
C ASP A 329 -5.37 11.98 21.99
N VAL A 330 -6.56 12.46 21.64
CA VAL A 330 -7.82 11.75 21.86
C VAL A 330 -8.21 10.81 20.72
N ARG A 331 -7.40 10.75 19.65
CA ARG A 331 -7.57 9.77 18.56
C ARG A 331 -7.26 8.36 19.06
N ARG A 332 -7.96 7.39 18.48
CA ARG A 332 -7.72 5.96 18.72
C ARG A 332 -7.20 5.33 17.44
N PRO A 333 -6.27 4.38 17.48
CA PRO A 333 -5.79 3.77 16.25
C PRO A 333 -6.97 3.09 15.52
N LEU A 334 -7.06 3.35 14.21
CA LEU A 334 -8.11 2.84 13.33
C LEU A 334 -7.45 1.92 12.31
N TRP A 335 -8.00 0.73 12.09
CA TRP A 335 -7.45 -0.22 11.14
C TRP A 335 -8.53 -1.06 10.47
N VAL A 336 -8.13 -1.67 9.35
CA VAL A 336 -8.89 -2.72 8.66
C VAL A 336 -8.04 -3.99 8.58
N HIS A 337 -8.64 -5.13 8.92
CA HIS A 337 -8.13 -6.45 8.59
C HIS A 337 -8.81 -6.94 7.31
N ALA A 338 -8.02 -7.31 6.32
CA ALA A 338 -8.49 -8.04 5.15
C ALA A 338 -8.10 -9.51 5.29
N LEU A 339 -9.05 -10.43 5.11
CA LEU A 339 -8.84 -11.87 5.16
C LEU A 339 -9.33 -12.51 3.86
N ARG A 340 -8.55 -13.42 3.29
CA ARG A 340 -8.93 -14.20 2.10
C ARG A 340 -9.24 -15.65 2.46
N LEU A 341 -10.36 -16.14 1.92
CA LEU A 341 -10.75 -17.55 1.90
C LEU A 341 -11.24 -17.92 0.50
N GLY A 342 -10.33 -18.44 -0.32
CA GLY A 342 -10.57 -18.66 -1.74
C GLY A 342 -11.00 -17.35 -2.44
N PRO A 343 -12.20 -17.27 -3.03
CA PRO A 343 -12.73 -16.08 -3.67
C PRO A 343 -13.46 -15.12 -2.71
N LEU A 344 -13.61 -15.48 -1.43
CA LEU A 344 -14.23 -14.63 -0.42
C LEU A 344 -13.19 -13.68 0.17
N THR A 345 -13.58 -12.42 0.35
CA THR A 345 -12.80 -11.41 1.06
C THR A 345 -13.60 -10.92 2.25
N LEU A 346 -13.00 -10.95 3.45
CA LEU A 346 -13.59 -10.39 4.66
C LEU A 346 -12.81 -9.12 5.04
N LEU A 347 -13.51 -8.01 5.22
CA LEU A 347 -12.95 -6.73 5.66
C LEU A 347 -13.49 -6.40 7.05
N GLY A 348 -12.65 -6.51 8.07
CA GLY A 348 -13.00 -6.22 9.44
C GLY A 348 -12.44 -4.90 9.94
N TYR A 349 -13.31 -3.99 10.36
CA TYR A 349 -12.95 -2.69 10.90
C TYR A 349 -13.05 -2.68 12.42
N ASN A 350 -12.11 -2.03 13.10
CA ASN A 350 -12.15 -1.85 14.55
C ASN A 350 -13.08 -0.72 15.01
N VAL A 351 -14.05 -0.35 14.18
CA VAL A 351 -15.07 0.66 14.42
C VAL A 351 -16.41 0.13 13.87
N GLU A 352 -17.52 0.70 14.30
CA GLU A 352 -18.85 0.33 13.82
C GLU A 352 -19.18 1.09 12.54
N VAL A 353 -18.99 0.43 11.39
CA VAL A 353 -19.22 1.02 10.07
C VAL A 353 -20.71 1.00 9.70
N PHE A 354 -21.14 2.04 8.98
CA PHE A 354 -22.49 2.17 8.45
C PHE A 354 -22.69 1.31 7.20
N HIS A 355 -23.93 0.88 6.95
CA HIS A 355 -24.29 0.02 5.83
C HIS A 355 -23.95 0.62 4.46
N GLY A 356 -24.05 1.95 4.30
CA GLY A 356 -23.64 2.62 3.06
C GLY A 356 -22.16 2.45 2.70
N ILE A 357 -21.28 2.38 3.71
CA ILE A 357 -19.84 2.10 3.52
C ILE A 357 -19.64 0.68 3.01
N LYS A 358 -20.35 -0.29 3.61
CA LYS A 358 -20.36 -1.69 3.14
C LYS A 358 -20.77 -1.76 1.68
N ARG A 359 -21.84 -1.06 1.27
CA ARG A 359 -22.29 -1.04 -0.13
C ARG A 359 -21.21 -0.56 -1.08
N ARG A 360 -20.53 0.56 -0.78
CA ARG A 360 -19.42 1.06 -1.61
C ARG A 360 -18.25 0.07 -1.72
N LEU A 361 -17.93 -0.63 -0.63
CA LEU A 361 -16.90 -1.68 -0.65
C LEU A 361 -17.31 -2.87 -1.52
N VAL A 362 -18.58 -3.30 -1.42
CA VAL A 362 -19.13 -4.38 -2.27
C VAL A 362 -19.17 -3.94 -3.74
N ASP A 363 -19.53 -2.70 -4.05
CA ASP A 363 -19.50 -2.17 -5.41
C ASP A 363 -18.06 -2.15 -5.98
N ALA A 364 -17.07 -1.82 -5.15
CA ALA A 364 -15.67 -1.75 -5.55
C ALA A 364 -14.98 -3.12 -5.66
N LEU A 365 -15.35 -4.10 -4.82
CA LEU A 365 -14.64 -5.38 -4.67
C LEU A 365 -15.46 -6.60 -5.14
N GLY A 366 -16.75 -6.42 -5.41
CA GLY A 366 -17.70 -7.46 -5.81
C GLY A 366 -18.48 -8.08 -4.65
N GLU A 367 -19.53 -8.83 -5.01
CA GLU A 367 -20.53 -9.43 -4.08
C GLU A 367 -19.97 -10.47 -3.09
N ARG A 368 -18.71 -10.91 -3.28
CA ARG A 368 -18.03 -11.85 -2.37
C ARG A 368 -17.22 -11.15 -1.28
N CYS A 369 -17.52 -9.88 -1.02
CA CYS A 369 -16.91 -9.07 0.03
C CYS A 369 -17.83 -8.98 1.25
N LEU A 370 -17.42 -9.57 2.37
CA LEU A 370 -18.07 -9.45 3.68
C LEU A 370 -17.43 -8.30 4.44
N VAL A 371 -18.25 -7.37 4.93
CA VAL A 371 -17.78 -6.23 5.74
C VAL A 371 -18.21 -6.43 7.18
N LEU A 372 -17.25 -6.49 8.08
CA LEU A 372 -17.44 -6.72 9.51
C LEU A 372 -17.17 -5.43 10.27
N SER A 373 -18.07 -5.12 11.20
CA SER A 373 -17.83 -4.12 12.24
C SER A 373 -17.17 -4.79 13.44
N THR A 374 -16.67 -3.98 14.38
CA THR A 374 -16.28 -4.43 15.72
C THR A 374 -15.19 -5.53 15.74
N THR A 375 -14.24 -5.50 14.80
CA THR A 375 -12.94 -6.18 14.99
C THR A 375 -12.14 -5.39 16.02
N ASN A 376 -12.59 -5.54 17.25
CA ASN A 376 -12.51 -4.75 18.47
C ASN A 376 -11.13 -4.14 18.86
N GLY A 377 -11.12 -3.40 19.97
CA GLY A 377 -10.08 -2.41 20.32
C GLY A 377 -10.66 -0.99 20.42
N TRP A 378 -11.68 -0.69 19.62
CA TRP A 378 -12.45 0.55 19.68
C TRP A 378 -13.95 0.30 19.44
N LEU A 379 -14.79 1.06 20.14
CA LEU A 379 -16.25 1.09 20.01
C LEU A 379 -16.68 2.52 19.65
N GLY A 380 -17.51 2.69 18.61
CA GLY A 380 -17.91 3.99 18.08
C GLY A 380 -18.35 3.89 16.62
N TYR A 381 -19.16 4.85 16.15
CA TYR A 381 -19.68 4.85 14.78
C TYR A 381 -18.76 5.57 13.78
N ALA A 382 -18.62 4.95 12.62
CA ALA A 382 -18.08 5.54 11.40
C ALA A 382 -19.23 5.79 10.40
N PRO A 383 -19.76 7.03 10.36
CA PRO A 383 -20.90 7.39 9.52
C PRO A 383 -20.55 7.55 8.03
N THR A 384 -21.58 7.54 7.18
CA THR A 384 -21.49 7.98 5.78
C THR A 384 -21.53 9.51 5.66
N HIS A 385 -21.10 10.06 4.52
CA HIS A 385 -21.18 11.49 4.20
C HIS A 385 -22.57 12.07 4.50
N ASP A 386 -23.63 11.41 4.02
CA ASP A 386 -25.02 11.86 4.15
C ASP A 386 -25.49 11.97 5.61
N ALA A 387 -24.86 11.25 6.54
CA ALA A 387 -25.23 11.31 7.96
C ALA A 387 -24.81 12.63 8.64
N TYR A 388 -23.99 13.46 7.98
CA TYR A 388 -23.63 14.81 8.42
C TYR A 388 -24.60 15.90 7.90
N GLU A 389 -25.51 15.56 6.99
CA GLU A 389 -26.55 16.49 6.52
C GLU A 389 -27.76 16.47 7.48
N PRO A 390 -28.39 17.61 7.82
CA PRO A 390 -29.50 17.63 8.76
C PRO A 390 -30.85 17.25 8.10
N PRO A 391 -31.48 16.10 8.42
CA PRO A 391 -32.90 15.90 8.12
C PRO A 391 -33.80 16.56 9.20
N ALA A 392 -35.07 16.73 8.86
CA ALA A 392 -36.07 17.47 9.66
C ALA A 392 -36.36 16.92 11.08
N ASP A 393 -35.78 15.79 11.47
CA ASP A 393 -35.85 15.16 12.81
C ASP A 393 -34.76 14.06 12.94
N PRO A 394 -33.51 14.31 13.42
CA PRO A 394 -32.44 13.32 13.35
C PRO A 394 -32.04 12.66 14.69
N TYR A 395 -31.75 11.35 14.61
CA TYR A 395 -30.77 10.68 15.47
C TYR A 395 -29.37 11.24 15.09
N PRO A 396 -28.67 11.97 15.98
CA PRO A 396 -27.39 12.61 15.65
C PRO A 396 -26.26 11.58 15.65
N ALA A 397 -26.27 10.67 14.68
CA ALA A 397 -25.31 9.58 14.52
C ALA A 397 -23.84 10.06 14.56
N TYR A 398 -23.55 11.23 13.99
CA TYR A 398 -22.23 11.85 14.01
C TYR A 398 -21.77 12.30 15.41
N GLU A 399 -22.69 12.49 16.37
CA GLU A 399 -22.35 12.82 17.77
C GLU A 399 -22.18 11.58 18.64
N VAL A 400 -22.57 10.38 18.18
CA VAL A 400 -22.45 9.16 18.98
C VAL A 400 -21.02 8.80 19.38
N PRO A 401 -19.95 9.08 18.59
CA PRO A 401 -18.57 8.93 19.09
C PRO A 401 -18.32 9.62 20.44
N ILE A 402 -19.04 10.73 20.75
CA ILE A 402 -18.94 11.44 22.03
C ILE A 402 -19.34 10.52 23.19
N ILE A 403 -20.34 9.63 23.00
CA ILE A 403 -20.80 8.65 23.99
C ILE A 403 -19.68 7.63 24.34
N ALA A 404 -18.73 7.42 23.43
CA ALA A 404 -17.57 6.54 23.63
C ALA A 404 -16.28 7.32 24.00
N CYS A 405 -16.41 8.54 24.54
CA CYS A 405 -15.29 9.44 24.84
C CYS A 405 -14.39 9.72 23.63
N HIS A 406 -14.99 9.99 22.46
CA HIS A 406 -14.28 10.30 21.24
C HIS A 406 -14.93 11.50 20.52
N LEU A 407 -14.16 12.29 19.78
CA LEU A 407 -14.70 13.38 18.97
C LEU A 407 -15.25 12.87 17.63
N PRO A 408 -16.17 13.58 16.96
CA PRO A 408 -16.63 13.18 15.64
C PRO A 408 -15.49 13.10 14.62
N PHE A 409 -15.57 12.13 13.71
CA PHE A 409 -14.72 12.08 12.53
C PHE A 409 -14.99 13.27 11.59
N ARG A 410 -14.01 13.60 10.73
CA ARG A 410 -14.25 14.46 9.57
C ARG A 410 -15.31 13.83 8.66
N ALA A 411 -16.09 14.66 7.98
CA ALA A 411 -17.24 14.22 7.19
C ALA A 411 -16.91 13.20 6.08
N ASP A 412 -15.66 13.18 5.63
CA ASP A 412 -15.14 12.31 4.57
C ASP A 412 -14.43 11.04 5.06
N ILE A 413 -14.57 10.66 6.33
CA ILE A 413 -14.02 9.41 6.89
C ILE A 413 -14.43 8.18 6.09
N GLU A 414 -15.61 8.21 5.48
CA GLU A 414 -16.10 7.17 4.57
C GLU A 414 -15.11 6.89 3.43
N ASP A 415 -14.51 7.93 2.85
CA ASP A 415 -13.57 7.78 1.73
C ASP A 415 -12.25 7.13 2.21
N ASP A 416 -11.77 7.50 3.39
CA ASP A 416 -10.59 6.89 4.01
C ASP A 416 -10.79 5.40 4.32
N LEU A 417 -11.97 5.04 4.86
CA LEU A 417 -12.34 3.66 5.18
C LEU A 417 -12.49 2.80 3.93
N VAL A 418 -13.19 3.31 2.90
CA VAL A 418 -13.37 2.60 1.62
C VAL A 418 -12.02 2.40 0.94
N ALA A 419 -11.21 3.46 0.84
CA ALA A 419 -9.91 3.37 0.19
C ALA A 419 -8.95 2.43 0.93
N ALA A 420 -8.97 2.44 2.27
CA ALA A 420 -8.20 1.49 3.07
C ALA A 420 -8.66 0.05 2.87
N GLY A 421 -9.97 -0.21 2.85
CA GLY A 421 -10.52 -1.54 2.60
C GLY A 421 -10.13 -2.10 1.23
N VAL A 422 -10.25 -1.28 0.19
CA VAL A 422 -9.83 -1.63 -1.18
C VAL A 422 -8.32 -1.91 -1.25
N ARG A 423 -7.49 -1.07 -0.63
CA ARG A 423 -6.03 -1.31 -0.56
C ARG A 423 -5.71 -2.61 0.18
N ALA A 424 -6.32 -2.85 1.33
CA ALA A 424 -6.09 -4.04 2.12
C ALA A 424 -6.53 -5.31 1.36
N ALA A 425 -7.69 -5.28 0.70
CA ALA A 425 -8.15 -6.36 -0.18
C ALA A 425 -7.22 -6.59 -1.38
N GLY A 426 -6.66 -5.52 -1.94
CA GLY A 426 -5.65 -5.59 -3.01
C GLY A 426 -4.38 -6.32 -2.58
N ARG A 427 -3.92 -6.13 -1.33
CA ARG A 427 -2.76 -6.87 -0.79
C ARG A 427 -2.99 -8.36 -0.61
N LEU A 428 -4.25 -8.78 -0.45
CA LEU A 428 -4.59 -10.20 -0.35
C LEU A 428 -4.40 -10.93 -1.67
N ALA A 429 -4.38 -10.22 -2.80
CA ALA A 429 -4.06 -10.81 -4.08
C ALA A 429 -2.54 -10.84 -4.18
N ALA A 430 -1.97 -12.04 -4.40
CA ALA A 430 -0.69 -12.09 -5.07
C ALA A 430 -0.94 -11.52 -6.47
N ASP A 431 -0.74 -10.22 -6.63
CA ASP A 431 -0.83 -9.56 -7.91
C ASP A 431 0.47 -9.87 -8.66
N PRO A 432 0.45 -10.78 -9.66
CA PRO A 432 1.65 -11.11 -10.42
C PRO A 432 2.14 -9.91 -11.25
N GLU A 433 1.32 -8.87 -11.39
CA GLU A 433 1.62 -7.63 -12.08
C GLU A 433 1.60 -6.43 -11.13
N TRP A 434 1.95 -6.63 -9.85
CA TRP A 434 2.02 -5.57 -8.84
C TRP A 434 2.79 -4.33 -9.32
N TRP A 435 3.82 -4.54 -10.14
CA TRP A 435 4.67 -3.53 -10.74
C TRP A 435 3.91 -2.60 -11.70
N ARG A 436 2.76 -3.00 -12.25
CA ARG A 436 1.89 -2.13 -13.06
C ARG A 436 1.20 -1.10 -12.18
N GLY A 437 1.66 0.13 -12.31
CA GLY A 437 1.11 1.28 -11.59
C GLY A 437 1.72 1.50 -10.20
N ALA A 438 2.69 0.66 -9.80
CA ALA A 438 3.47 0.81 -8.58
C ALA A 438 4.26 2.12 -8.57
N VAL A 439 4.53 2.66 -7.38
CA VAL A 439 5.46 3.76 -7.15
C VAL A 439 6.81 3.17 -6.77
N VAL A 440 7.79 3.31 -7.67
CA VAL A 440 9.18 2.88 -7.47
C VAL A 440 9.98 4.06 -6.92
N TYR A 441 10.78 3.82 -5.88
CA TYR A 441 11.69 4.79 -5.30
C TYR A 441 13.13 4.37 -5.60
N GLU A 442 13.81 5.11 -6.44
CA GLU A 442 15.24 4.99 -6.72
C GLU A 442 16.01 5.55 -5.52
N CYS A 443 16.44 4.64 -4.66
CA CYS A 443 17.26 4.94 -3.49
C CYS A 443 18.72 4.98 -3.92
N HIS A 444 19.35 6.16 -3.82
CA HIS A 444 20.79 6.26 -3.92
C HIS A 444 21.40 5.89 -2.56
N LEU A 445 21.67 4.59 -2.36
CA LEU A 445 22.06 4.02 -1.07
C LEU A 445 23.16 4.81 -0.33
N PRO A 446 24.28 5.21 -0.97
CA PRO A 446 25.34 5.98 -0.29
C PRO A 446 24.87 7.30 0.34
N SER A 447 23.77 7.89 -0.13
CA SER A 447 23.25 9.17 0.36
C SER A 447 21.89 9.10 1.02
N PHE A 448 21.29 7.92 1.15
CA PHE A 448 19.96 7.82 1.72
C PHE A 448 19.99 7.99 3.25
N ARG A 449 20.70 7.10 3.97
CA ARG A 449 20.85 7.16 5.43
C ARG A 449 22.01 6.29 5.87
N ASP A 450 22.83 6.80 6.79
CA ASP A 450 23.99 6.10 7.36
C ASP A 450 23.60 5.49 8.72
N GLY A 451 23.42 4.17 8.75
CA GLY A 451 23.09 3.40 9.95
C GLY A 451 24.32 3.07 10.80
N SER A 452 25.51 3.00 10.21
CA SER A 452 26.76 2.66 10.89
C SER A 452 27.46 3.85 11.54
N GLY A 453 27.18 5.07 11.08
CA GLY A 453 27.80 6.32 11.52
C GLY A 453 29.18 6.59 10.92
N ASP A 454 29.55 5.94 9.81
CA ASP A 454 30.87 6.06 9.18
C ASP A 454 30.97 7.18 8.11
N GLY A 455 29.85 7.79 7.76
CA GLY A 455 29.74 8.93 6.85
C GLY A 455 29.21 8.59 5.45
N ILE A 456 28.79 7.35 5.21
CA ILE A 456 28.17 6.89 3.96
C ILE A 456 26.93 6.04 4.27
N GLY A 457 25.92 6.13 3.41
CA GLY A 457 24.67 5.41 3.60
C GLY A 457 24.81 3.91 3.33
N ASP A 458 24.05 3.10 4.07
CA ASP A 458 24.18 1.64 4.12
C ASP A 458 22.81 0.93 4.21
N LEU A 459 22.81 -0.40 4.12
CA LEU A 459 21.57 -1.19 4.13
C LEU A 459 20.83 -1.10 5.47
N ASP A 460 21.55 -0.92 6.59
CA ASP A 460 20.93 -0.71 7.91
C ASP A 460 20.20 0.64 7.96
N GLY A 461 20.78 1.71 7.41
CA GLY A 461 20.14 3.00 7.24
C GLY A 461 18.93 2.95 6.31
N LEU A 462 18.99 2.14 5.24
CA LEU A 462 17.80 1.89 4.41
C LEU A 462 16.68 1.19 5.19
N ILE A 463 17.01 0.19 6.02
CA ILE A 463 16.02 -0.48 6.90
C ILE A 463 15.35 0.55 7.81
N GLU A 464 16.11 1.46 8.42
CA GLU A 464 15.57 2.53 9.27
C GLU A 464 14.65 3.51 8.51
N GLY A 465 14.89 3.71 7.22
CA GLY A 465 14.07 4.57 6.37
C GLY A 465 12.80 3.93 5.80
N LEU A 466 12.57 2.62 6.00
CA LEU A 466 11.42 1.93 5.38
C LEU A 466 10.06 2.47 5.86
N ASP A 467 9.94 2.90 7.12
CA ASP A 467 8.70 3.50 7.63
C ASP A 467 8.40 4.84 6.93
N TYR A 468 9.44 5.63 6.67
CA TYR A 468 9.31 6.85 5.88
C TYR A 468 8.84 6.56 4.44
N LEU A 469 9.43 5.56 3.77
CA LEU A 469 9.05 5.18 2.40
C LEU A 469 7.62 4.63 2.34
N ARG A 470 7.20 3.83 3.31
CA ARG A 470 5.81 3.35 3.45
C ARG A 470 4.86 4.53 3.54
N ASP A 471 5.14 5.49 4.42
CA ASP A 471 4.29 6.66 4.63
C ASP A 471 4.29 7.64 3.44
N LEU A 472 5.37 7.64 2.65
CA LEU A 472 5.44 8.34 1.37
C LEU A 472 4.53 7.67 0.32
N GLY A 473 4.16 6.40 0.49
CA GLY A 473 3.32 5.63 -0.42
C GLY A 473 4.11 4.88 -1.49
N VAL A 474 5.37 4.55 -1.21
CA VAL A 474 6.24 3.74 -2.08
C VAL A 474 5.81 2.27 -2.05
N ASP A 475 5.70 1.64 -3.22
CA ASP A 475 5.41 0.21 -3.34
C ASP A 475 6.68 -0.63 -3.50
N ALA A 476 7.74 -0.04 -4.07
CA ALA A 476 9.03 -0.71 -4.27
C ALA A 476 10.20 0.24 -4.10
N VAL A 477 11.26 -0.23 -3.45
CA VAL A 477 12.56 0.45 -3.41
C VAL A 477 13.52 -0.22 -4.37
N TRP A 478 14.12 0.56 -5.26
CA TRP A 478 15.29 0.18 -6.05
C TRP A 478 16.54 0.67 -5.32
N THR A 479 17.38 -0.27 -4.92
CA THR A 479 18.48 -0.05 -3.95
C THR A 479 19.77 0.52 -4.54
N GLY A 480 19.93 0.55 -5.86
CA GLY A 480 21.24 0.75 -6.49
C GLY A 480 22.17 -0.46 -6.28
N PRO A 481 23.42 -0.40 -6.77
CA PRO A 481 24.41 -1.45 -6.54
C PRO A 481 24.99 -1.38 -5.11
N PHE A 482 25.13 -2.55 -4.47
CA PHE A 482 25.75 -2.70 -3.15
C PHE A 482 26.74 -3.87 -3.09
N TYR A 483 27.11 -4.40 -4.26
CA TYR A 483 28.02 -5.53 -4.44
C TYR A 483 29.44 -5.17 -4.04
N ARG A 484 30.26 -6.18 -3.74
CA ARG A 484 31.70 -6.01 -3.56
C ARG A 484 32.31 -5.25 -4.73
N SER A 485 32.98 -4.14 -4.46
CA SER A 485 33.42 -3.22 -5.51
C SER A 485 34.61 -2.37 -5.05
N PRO A 486 35.54 -2.00 -5.95
CA PRO A 486 36.50 -0.92 -5.69
C PRO A 486 35.86 0.46 -5.51
N LEU A 487 34.57 0.61 -5.83
CA LEU A 487 33.76 1.82 -5.72
C LEU A 487 34.26 2.97 -6.61
N LEU A 488 34.90 2.67 -7.74
CA LEU A 488 35.31 3.68 -8.71
C LEU A 488 34.08 4.27 -9.43
N ASP A 489 33.08 3.44 -9.71
CA ASP A 489 31.78 3.87 -10.21
C ASP A 489 30.68 3.50 -9.21
N GLN A 490 30.97 3.71 -7.91
CA GLN A 490 30.00 3.62 -6.81
C GLN A 490 29.23 2.29 -6.74
N GLY A 491 29.87 1.18 -7.13
CA GLY A 491 29.30 -0.17 -7.04
C GLY A 491 28.97 -0.81 -8.38
N PHE A 492 28.96 -0.04 -9.48
CA PHE A 492 28.77 -0.59 -10.83
C PHE A 492 30.01 -1.37 -11.32
N ASP A 493 31.21 -1.07 -10.79
CA ASP A 493 32.43 -1.85 -10.96
C ASP A 493 32.46 -3.06 -10.01
N VAL A 494 31.71 -4.12 -10.33
CA VAL A 494 31.54 -5.30 -9.46
C VAL A 494 32.77 -6.22 -9.45
N SER A 495 33.29 -6.54 -8.27
CA SER A 495 34.41 -7.48 -8.06
C SER A 495 33.99 -8.85 -7.50
N ASP A 496 32.83 -8.94 -6.86
CA ASP A 496 32.14 -10.19 -6.51
C ASP A 496 30.61 -9.97 -6.48
N TYR A 497 29.90 -10.70 -7.36
CA TYR A 497 28.44 -10.61 -7.49
C TYR A 497 27.67 -11.27 -6.33
N PHE A 498 28.32 -12.10 -5.52
CA PHE A 498 27.67 -12.97 -4.53
C PHE A 498 27.87 -12.50 -3.09
N ASP A 499 28.39 -11.28 -2.88
CA ASP A 499 28.59 -10.69 -1.56
C ASP A 499 28.31 -9.18 -1.58
N VAL A 500 28.12 -8.62 -0.39
CA VAL A 500 27.84 -7.19 -0.16
C VAL A 500 29.16 -6.47 0.15
N GLU A 501 29.35 -5.26 -0.37
CA GLU A 501 30.49 -4.41 0.01
C GLU A 501 30.41 -4.05 1.50
N PRO A 502 31.47 -4.23 2.31
CA PRO A 502 31.41 -4.04 3.75
C PRO A 502 30.96 -2.67 4.21
N VAL A 503 31.16 -1.64 3.38
CA VAL A 503 30.67 -0.28 3.67
C VAL A 503 29.14 -0.18 3.63
N PHE A 504 28.46 -1.07 2.89
CA PHE A 504 27.00 -1.13 2.80
C PHE A 504 26.38 -2.19 3.73
N GLY A 505 27.19 -3.12 4.25
CA GLY A 505 26.76 -4.10 5.24
C GLY A 505 27.19 -5.53 4.89
N THR A 506 26.26 -6.48 5.04
CA THR A 506 26.50 -7.92 4.84
C THR A 506 25.32 -8.59 4.14
N LEU A 507 25.49 -9.84 3.69
CA LEU A 507 24.36 -10.66 3.21
C LEU A 507 23.24 -10.81 4.25
N GLU A 508 23.58 -10.91 5.54
CA GLU A 508 22.57 -10.98 6.61
C GLU A 508 21.80 -9.66 6.73
N THR A 509 22.47 -8.51 6.54
CA THR A 509 21.82 -7.20 6.48
C THR A 509 20.85 -7.11 5.29
N PHE A 510 21.23 -7.66 4.13
CA PHE A 510 20.33 -7.74 2.98
C PHE A 510 19.09 -8.61 3.26
N ASP A 511 19.26 -9.80 3.84
CA ASP A 511 18.14 -10.68 4.19
C ASP A 511 17.19 -10.01 5.21
N ARG A 512 17.74 -9.20 6.13
CA ARG A 512 16.95 -8.36 7.05
C ARG A 512 16.20 -7.26 6.31
N LEU A 513 16.82 -6.58 5.34
CA LEU A 513 16.18 -5.56 4.51
C LEU A 513 14.97 -6.11 3.78
N VAL A 514 15.13 -7.25 3.08
CA VAL A 514 14.02 -7.90 2.35
C VAL A 514 12.85 -8.19 3.29
N ARG A 515 13.13 -8.79 4.46
CA ARG A 515 12.09 -9.09 5.45
C ARG A 515 11.39 -7.84 5.96
N ALA A 516 12.16 -6.82 6.38
CA ALA A 516 11.61 -5.59 6.95
C ALA A 516 10.80 -4.78 5.92
N ALA A 517 11.20 -4.82 4.64
CA ALA A 517 10.48 -4.20 3.53
C ALA A 517 9.17 -4.95 3.27
N HIS A 518 9.21 -6.29 3.19
CA HIS A 518 8.01 -7.12 2.96
C HIS A 518 6.97 -6.98 4.08
N GLU A 519 7.41 -6.88 5.35
CA GLU A 519 6.55 -6.58 6.50
C GLU A 519 5.79 -5.26 6.35
N ARG A 520 6.38 -4.28 5.63
CA ARG A 520 5.77 -2.98 5.33
C ARG A 520 5.05 -2.94 3.98
N GLY A 521 4.99 -4.07 3.27
CA GLY A 521 4.40 -4.16 1.93
C GLY A 521 5.26 -3.54 0.82
N ILE A 522 6.52 -3.23 1.09
CA ILE A 522 7.47 -2.66 0.12
C ILE A 522 8.24 -3.80 -0.55
N ARG A 523 8.37 -3.74 -1.88
CA ARG A 523 9.16 -4.66 -2.70
C ARG A 523 10.62 -4.17 -2.82
N VAL A 524 11.58 -5.09 -2.90
CA VAL A 524 13.01 -4.77 -3.04
C VAL A 524 13.49 -5.13 -4.44
N ILE A 525 13.95 -4.12 -5.18
CA ILE A 525 14.58 -4.27 -6.50
C ILE A 525 16.08 -4.01 -6.33
N VAL A 526 16.89 -4.92 -6.87
CA VAL A 526 18.36 -4.81 -6.85
C VAL A 526 18.88 -4.47 -8.25
N ASP A 527 20.00 -3.76 -8.34
CA ASP A 527 20.68 -3.58 -9.62
C ASP A 527 21.27 -4.90 -10.12
N TYR A 528 21.31 -5.14 -11.41
CA TYR A 528 21.95 -6.30 -12.02
C TYR A 528 22.84 -5.78 -13.15
N ILE A 529 24.14 -6.02 -13.03
CA ILE A 529 25.18 -5.46 -13.90
C ILE A 529 25.79 -6.56 -14.77
N PRO A 530 25.12 -6.98 -15.85
CA PRO A 530 25.59 -8.06 -16.71
C PRO A 530 26.65 -7.67 -17.73
N ASN A 531 26.83 -6.38 -18.03
CA ASN A 531 27.63 -5.95 -19.18
C ASN A 531 29.15 -6.07 -18.95
N HIS A 532 29.60 -5.76 -17.74
CA HIS A 532 31.01 -5.67 -17.37
C HIS A 532 31.22 -6.07 -15.91
N THR A 533 32.48 -6.28 -15.53
CA THR A 533 32.92 -6.41 -14.12
C THR A 533 33.96 -5.34 -13.82
N SER A 534 34.39 -5.23 -12.57
CA SER A 534 35.67 -4.60 -12.24
C SER A 534 36.84 -5.37 -12.83
N ASP A 535 37.93 -4.68 -13.17
CA ASP A 535 39.23 -5.25 -13.51
C ASP A 535 39.90 -6.02 -12.36
N GLN A 536 39.41 -5.85 -11.12
CA GLN A 536 39.81 -6.62 -9.96
C GLN A 536 38.99 -7.91 -9.78
N HIS A 537 37.92 -8.10 -10.57
CA HIS A 537 37.12 -9.32 -10.49
C HIS A 537 38.01 -10.55 -10.82
N PRO A 538 37.92 -11.65 -10.04
CA PRO A 538 38.70 -12.86 -10.29
C PRO A 538 38.58 -13.44 -11.71
N TRP A 539 37.51 -13.12 -12.44
CA TRP A 539 37.30 -13.54 -13.82
C TRP A 539 38.24 -12.76 -14.75
N PHE A 540 38.32 -11.43 -14.62
CA PHE A 540 39.22 -10.62 -15.43
C PHE A 540 40.68 -10.85 -15.08
N VAL A 541 41.00 -10.97 -13.78
CA VAL A 541 42.37 -11.29 -13.34
C VAL A 541 42.87 -12.59 -13.98
N ALA A 542 42.02 -13.63 -14.04
CA ALA A 542 42.35 -14.88 -14.74
C ALA A 542 42.46 -14.67 -16.27
N SER A 543 41.47 -13.99 -16.88
CA SER A 543 41.44 -13.69 -18.32
C SER A 543 42.65 -12.90 -18.81
N ARG A 544 43.16 -11.97 -17.99
CA ARG A 544 44.33 -11.12 -18.27
C ARG A 544 45.66 -11.83 -17.98
N ALA A 545 45.67 -12.90 -17.20
CA ALA A 545 46.91 -13.57 -16.80
C ALA A 545 47.68 -14.21 -17.97
N SER A 546 46.95 -14.73 -18.98
CA SER A 546 47.53 -15.32 -20.19
C SER A 546 46.50 -15.44 -21.30
N ARG A 547 46.94 -15.46 -22.56
CA ARG A 547 46.08 -15.78 -23.73
C ARG A 547 45.57 -17.22 -23.72
N ASP A 548 46.19 -18.11 -22.94
CA ASP A 548 45.81 -19.53 -22.83
C ASP A 548 44.96 -19.85 -21.59
N ASP A 549 44.62 -18.84 -20.76
CA ASP A 549 43.78 -19.06 -19.57
C ASP A 549 42.36 -19.54 -19.97
N PRO A 550 41.75 -20.49 -19.25
CA PRO A 550 40.38 -20.93 -19.54
C PRO A 550 39.34 -19.79 -19.55
N LYS A 551 39.58 -18.71 -18.79
CA LYS A 551 38.72 -17.52 -18.78
C LYS A 551 39.14 -16.45 -19.78
N ARG A 552 40.07 -16.73 -20.70
CA ARG A 552 40.49 -15.75 -21.72
C ARG A 552 39.29 -15.20 -22.49
N ASP A 553 38.43 -16.10 -22.97
CA ASP A 553 37.24 -15.75 -23.75
C ASP A 553 36.03 -15.35 -22.89
N TRP A 554 36.22 -15.08 -21.59
CA TRP A 554 35.15 -14.52 -20.75
C TRP A 554 35.02 -13.00 -20.95
N TYR A 555 36.02 -12.35 -21.52
CA TYR A 555 36.04 -10.92 -21.85
C TYR A 555 36.35 -10.72 -23.33
N VAL A 556 36.05 -9.53 -23.86
CA VAL A 556 36.25 -9.24 -25.27
C VAL A 556 37.69 -8.76 -25.52
N TRP A 557 38.51 -9.61 -26.13
CA TRP A 557 39.91 -9.34 -26.48
C TRP A 557 40.13 -9.25 -27.98
N ARG A 558 41.00 -8.34 -28.45
CA ARG A 558 41.35 -8.19 -29.88
C ARG A 558 42.80 -7.80 -30.11
N ASP A 559 43.34 -8.18 -31.28
CA ASP A 559 44.70 -7.77 -31.69
C ASP A 559 44.78 -6.32 -32.19
N GLN A 560 43.68 -5.75 -32.67
CA GLN A 560 43.60 -4.38 -33.19
C GLN A 560 42.30 -3.70 -32.73
N PRO A 561 42.34 -2.42 -32.31
CA PRO A 561 41.15 -1.67 -31.95
C PRO A 561 40.36 -1.25 -33.20
N ASN A 562 39.08 -0.95 -33.03
CA ASN A 562 38.27 -0.21 -34.01
C ASN A 562 38.01 1.22 -33.50
N ASN A 563 37.17 1.99 -34.17
CA ASN A 563 36.97 3.40 -33.83
C ASN A 563 36.03 3.67 -32.65
N TRP A 564 35.46 2.67 -31.97
CA TRP A 564 34.44 2.89 -30.93
C TRP A 564 34.93 3.76 -29.76
N THR A 565 34.06 4.65 -29.29
CA THR A 565 34.33 5.62 -28.21
C THR A 565 33.64 5.25 -26.90
N SER A 566 34.36 5.40 -25.79
CA SER A 566 33.82 5.17 -24.43
C SER A 566 32.97 6.37 -24.00
N GLU A 567 31.97 6.11 -23.16
CA GLU A 567 31.20 7.15 -22.47
C GLU A 567 32.11 8.03 -21.61
N ALA A 568 33.16 7.44 -21.03
CA ALA A 568 34.20 8.14 -20.26
C ALA A 568 35.14 8.98 -21.14
N GLY A 569 35.05 8.85 -22.46
CA GLY A 569 35.92 9.52 -23.42
C GLY A 569 37.08 8.65 -23.87
N GLY A 570 37.63 8.99 -25.04
CA GLY A 570 38.67 8.18 -25.68
C GLY A 570 38.16 6.85 -26.24
N SER A 571 39.10 5.94 -26.50
CA SER A 571 38.85 4.61 -27.08
C SER A 571 38.18 3.69 -26.05
N VAL A 572 37.27 2.81 -26.49
CA VAL A 572 36.78 1.67 -25.68
C VAL A 572 37.78 0.51 -25.58
N TRP A 573 38.94 0.64 -26.23
CA TRP A 573 39.98 -0.38 -26.28
C TRP A 573 41.20 0.06 -25.48
N GLU A 574 41.49 -0.66 -24.40
CA GLU A 574 42.70 -0.46 -23.59
C GLU A 574 43.73 -1.56 -23.91
N TYR A 575 45.00 -1.17 -24.06
CA TYR A 575 46.08 -2.09 -24.43
C TYR A 575 46.67 -2.79 -23.20
N ASP A 576 46.61 -4.12 -23.15
CA ASP A 576 47.27 -4.92 -22.14
C ASP A 576 48.67 -5.33 -22.62
N GLU A 577 49.72 -4.75 -22.02
CA GLU A 577 51.11 -5.03 -22.39
C GLU A 577 51.50 -6.50 -22.17
N ALA A 578 50.95 -7.15 -21.15
CA ALA A 578 51.31 -8.51 -20.76
C ALA A 578 50.89 -9.54 -21.82
N THR A 579 49.71 -9.37 -22.40
CA THR A 579 49.17 -10.25 -23.43
C THR A 579 49.33 -9.68 -24.84
N GLY A 580 49.66 -8.39 -25.00
CA GLY A 580 49.82 -7.73 -26.31
C GLY A 580 48.52 -7.68 -27.12
N GLN A 581 47.38 -7.54 -26.44
CA GLN A 581 46.05 -7.39 -27.03
C GLN A 581 45.32 -6.24 -26.35
N TYR A 582 44.26 -5.76 -26.99
CA TYR A 582 43.32 -4.81 -26.42
C TYR A 582 42.15 -5.55 -25.79
N TYR A 583 41.65 -5.07 -24.65
CA TYR A 583 40.36 -5.48 -24.10
C TYR A 583 39.33 -4.36 -24.26
N LEU A 584 38.06 -4.74 -24.40
CA LEU A 584 36.94 -3.81 -24.50
C LEU A 584 36.52 -3.30 -23.12
N HIS A 585 36.23 -2.01 -23.02
CA HIS A 585 35.58 -1.37 -21.89
C HIS A 585 34.62 -0.27 -22.39
N SER A 586 33.32 -0.44 -22.20
CA SER A 586 32.32 0.53 -22.69
C SER A 586 32.27 1.81 -21.85
N HIS A 587 32.66 1.72 -20.58
CA HIS A 587 32.70 2.81 -19.61
C HIS A 587 34.15 3.06 -19.17
N LEU A 588 34.45 2.95 -17.86
CA LEU A 588 35.81 3.12 -17.34
C LEU A 588 36.76 2.01 -17.81
N VAL A 589 38.05 2.32 -17.86
CA VAL A 589 39.11 1.33 -18.20
C VAL A 589 39.12 0.17 -17.20
N GLU A 590 38.74 0.45 -15.96
CA GLU A 590 38.60 -0.49 -14.85
C GLU A 590 37.29 -1.31 -14.91
N GLN A 591 36.46 -1.12 -15.94
CA GLN A 591 35.21 -1.86 -16.19
C GLN A 591 35.29 -2.68 -17.50
N PRO A 592 36.10 -3.75 -17.57
CA PRO A 592 36.21 -4.60 -18.76
C PRO A 592 34.88 -5.32 -19.08
N ASP A 593 34.49 -5.27 -20.35
CA ASP A 593 33.23 -5.83 -20.84
C ASP A 593 33.30 -7.36 -20.97
N LEU A 594 32.24 -8.02 -20.48
CA LEU A 594 32.06 -9.46 -20.55
C LEU A 594 31.69 -9.90 -21.97
N ASN A 595 32.21 -11.06 -22.39
CA ASN A 595 31.86 -11.68 -23.65
C ASN A 595 30.59 -12.55 -23.49
N TRP A 596 29.42 -11.95 -23.67
CA TRP A 596 28.12 -12.63 -23.63
C TRP A 596 27.94 -13.72 -24.71
N ARG A 597 28.84 -13.85 -25.69
CA ARG A 597 28.80 -14.97 -26.65
C ARG A 597 29.38 -16.25 -26.07
N ASN A 598 30.13 -16.16 -24.98
CA ASN A 598 30.62 -17.32 -24.24
C ASN A 598 29.49 -17.92 -23.40
N PRO A 599 29.12 -19.20 -23.59
CA PRO A 599 28.05 -19.84 -22.84
C PRO A 599 28.34 -19.96 -21.33
N GLU A 600 29.60 -20.01 -20.91
CA GLU A 600 29.97 -20.06 -19.49
C GLU A 600 29.72 -18.72 -18.79
N VAL A 601 30.00 -17.59 -19.48
CA VAL A 601 29.68 -16.24 -18.99
C VAL A 601 28.18 -16.07 -18.83
N ARG A 602 27.42 -16.51 -19.83
CA ARG A 602 25.96 -16.48 -19.79
C ARG A 602 25.41 -17.22 -18.57
N GLU A 603 25.81 -18.48 -18.38
CA GLU A 603 25.32 -19.25 -17.23
C GLU A 603 25.74 -18.64 -15.89
N ALA A 604 26.99 -18.17 -15.78
CA ALA A 604 27.47 -17.52 -14.56
C ALA A 604 26.65 -16.27 -14.20
N LEU A 605 26.28 -15.45 -15.20
CA LEU A 605 25.45 -14.27 -15.00
C LEU A 605 23.98 -14.62 -14.70
N LEU A 606 23.46 -15.74 -15.22
CA LEU A 606 22.13 -16.24 -14.82
C LEU A 606 22.15 -16.80 -13.38
N ASP A 607 23.25 -17.38 -12.92
CA ASP A 607 23.42 -17.80 -11.52
C ASP A 607 23.45 -16.62 -10.55
N VAL A 608 24.06 -15.49 -10.94
CA VAL A 608 23.99 -14.23 -10.16
C VAL A 608 22.54 -13.81 -9.96
N LEU A 609 21.74 -13.85 -11.03
CA LEU A 609 20.32 -13.50 -10.96
C LEU A 609 19.56 -14.43 -10.01
N ARG A 610 19.76 -15.76 -10.13
CA ARG A 610 19.13 -16.74 -9.23
C ARG A 610 19.50 -16.51 -7.77
N PHE A 611 20.76 -16.20 -7.48
CA PHE A 611 21.25 -16.00 -6.12
C PHE A 611 20.50 -14.89 -5.36
N TRP A 612 20.20 -13.78 -6.03
CA TRP A 612 19.48 -12.65 -5.41
C TRP A 612 17.97 -12.89 -5.35
N LEU A 613 17.39 -13.54 -6.37
CA LEU A 613 15.98 -13.93 -6.36
C LEU A 613 15.68 -15.00 -5.28
N ASP A 614 16.59 -15.95 -5.06
CA ASP A 614 16.51 -16.96 -3.99
C ASP A 614 16.52 -16.33 -2.59
N ARG A 615 17.10 -15.13 -2.44
CA ARG A 615 17.09 -14.33 -1.20
C ARG A 615 15.88 -13.42 -1.05
N GLY A 616 14.95 -13.50 -2.00
CA GLY A 616 13.67 -12.81 -1.90
C GLY A 616 13.62 -11.43 -2.55
N ALA A 617 14.63 -11.03 -3.32
CA ALA A 617 14.51 -9.86 -4.19
C ALA A 617 13.26 -9.98 -5.08
N ASP A 618 12.51 -8.89 -5.20
CA ASP A 618 11.24 -8.84 -5.93
C ASP A 618 11.40 -8.48 -7.41
N GLY A 619 12.62 -8.14 -7.82
CA GLY A 619 12.97 -7.86 -9.19
C GLY A 619 14.40 -7.35 -9.33
N VAL A 620 14.78 -7.10 -10.57
CA VAL A 620 16.09 -6.56 -10.92
C VAL A 620 15.97 -5.37 -11.86
N ARG A 621 16.82 -4.37 -11.67
CA ARG A 621 17.10 -3.34 -12.67
C ARG A 621 18.35 -3.75 -13.45
N ILE A 622 18.21 -4.00 -14.74
CA ILE A 622 19.28 -4.44 -15.64
C ILE A 622 20.01 -3.20 -16.13
N ASP A 623 21.22 -3.00 -15.63
CA ASP A 623 22.12 -1.93 -16.03
C ASP A 623 22.53 -2.05 -17.49
N VAL A 624 22.53 -0.92 -18.20
CA VAL A 624 22.93 -0.77 -19.60
C VAL A 624 22.45 -1.91 -20.50
N ALA A 625 21.18 -2.29 -20.37
CA ALA A 625 20.59 -3.46 -21.03
C ALA A 625 20.75 -3.45 -22.57
N HIS A 626 20.86 -2.26 -23.15
CA HIS A 626 21.10 -2.05 -24.57
C HIS A 626 22.54 -2.36 -25.02
N MET A 627 23.52 -2.43 -24.11
CA MET A 627 24.94 -2.63 -24.42
C MET A 627 25.45 -4.08 -24.26
N LEU A 628 24.62 -5.04 -23.82
CA LEU A 628 25.06 -6.41 -23.52
C LEU A 628 25.86 -7.06 -24.66
N LEU A 629 25.33 -7.05 -25.90
CA LEU A 629 25.99 -7.60 -27.07
C LEU A 629 26.30 -6.55 -28.13
N LYS A 630 27.49 -6.73 -28.72
CA LYS A 630 28.08 -5.88 -29.74
C LYS A 630 28.15 -6.62 -31.08
N ASP A 631 28.40 -5.87 -32.16
CA ASP A 631 28.62 -6.40 -33.50
C ASP A 631 29.80 -7.40 -33.52
N PRO A 632 29.59 -8.67 -33.90
CA PRO A 632 30.65 -9.68 -33.90
C PRO A 632 31.71 -9.43 -34.98
N GLU A 633 31.40 -8.62 -35.99
CA GLU A 633 32.35 -8.18 -37.01
C GLU A 633 33.19 -6.97 -36.54
N PHE A 634 32.83 -6.37 -35.41
CA PHE A 634 33.48 -5.19 -34.82
C PHE A 634 33.67 -4.05 -35.82
N ARG A 635 32.65 -3.79 -36.65
CA ARG A 635 32.68 -2.71 -37.65
C ARG A 635 32.76 -1.34 -36.99
N ASP A 636 33.44 -0.42 -37.67
CA ASP A 636 33.54 0.97 -37.22
C ASP A 636 32.16 1.66 -37.20
N ASN A 637 31.90 2.42 -36.14
CA ASN A 637 30.72 3.27 -36.05
C ASN A 637 30.82 4.45 -37.04
N PRO A 638 29.72 4.82 -37.71
CA PRO A 638 29.66 6.03 -38.52
C PRO A 638 29.81 7.30 -37.66
N PRO A 639 30.36 8.40 -38.22
CA PRO A 639 30.40 9.68 -37.51
C PRO A 639 28.99 10.27 -37.35
N ALA A 640 28.72 10.90 -36.19
CA ALA A 640 27.49 11.63 -35.92
C ALA A 640 27.47 12.98 -36.65
N PRO A 641 26.42 13.30 -37.43
CA PRO A 641 26.29 14.61 -38.08
C PRO A 641 26.23 15.76 -37.05
N GLY A 642 27.35 16.48 -36.92
CA GLY A 642 27.47 17.67 -36.06
C GLY A 642 27.91 17.42 -34.61
N GLY A 643 28.22 16.18 -34.22
CA GLY A 643 28.68 15.85 -32.85
C GLY A 643 27.55 15.67 -31.83
N ASN A 644 27.90 15.67 -30.53
CA ASN A 644 26.90 15.56 -29.46
C ASN A 644 26.08 16.86 -29.41
N HIS A 645 24.78 16.77 -29.70
CA HIS A 645 23.85 17.89 -29.61
C HIS A 645 22.91 17.79 -28.40
N ASN A 646 23.06 16.77 -27.57
CA ASN A 646 22.20 16.55 -26.41
C ASN A 646 22.76 17.31 -25.21
N GLU A 647 22.19 18.48 -24.90
CA GLU A 647 22.63 19.30 -23.76
C GLU A 647 22.33 18.68 -22.39
N PHE A 648 21.47 17.66 -22.34
CA PHE A 648 21.17 16.93 -21.10
C PHE A 648 22.24 15.88 -20.81
N ASP A 649 22.97 15.43 -21.82
CA ASP A 649 24.01 14.42 -21.74
C ASP A 649 25.26 14.94 -21.01
N LEU A 650 25.62 14.25 -19.92
CA LEU A 650 26.77 14.57 -19.08
C LEU A 650 27.99 13.72 -19.43
N GLN A 651 27.87 12.81 -20.40
CA GLN A 651 28.97 11.98 -20.89
C GLN A 651 30.06 12.81 -21.57
N HIS A 652 31.22 12.19 -21.81
CA HIS A 652 32.34 12.89 -22.43
C HIS A 652 32.00 13.35 -23.87
N PRO A 653 32.43 14.55 -24.32
CA PRO A 653 32.07 15.08 -25.64
C PRO A 653 32.45 14.18 -26.83
N ASP A 654 33.51 13.38 -26.69
CA ASP A 654 33.95 12.42 -27.72
C ASP A 654 32.89 11.37 -28.01
N PHE A 655 32.05 11.03 -27.03
CA PHE A 655 31.04 10.00 -27.15
C PHE A 655 30.05 10.35 -28.28
N GLY A 656 29.39 11.50 -28.21
CA GLY A 656 28.44 11.92 -29.25
C GLY A 656 29.08 12.32 -30.59
N THR A 657 30.37 12.06 -30.82
CA THR A 657 30.97 12.17 -32.16
C THR A 657 30.58 11.03 -33.10
N GLN A 658 29.94 9.97 -32.59
CA GLN A 658 29.58 8.76 -33.34
C GLN A 658 28.09 8.46 -33.32
N LEU A 659 27.60 7.83 -34.39
CA LEU A 659 26.34 7.10 -34.36
C LEU A 659 26.63 5.70 -33.83
N HIS A 660 26.21 5.43 -32.61
CA HIS A 660 26.49 4.19 -31.90
C HIS A 660 25.58 3.04 -32.39
N VAL A 661 25.96 2.40 -33.49
CA VAL A 661 25.13 1.40 -34.18
C VAL A 661 25.71 -0.02 -34.13
N TYR A 662 27.01 -0.17 -33.90
CA TYR A 662 27.69 -1.47 -33.87
C TYR A 662 28.23 -1.85 -32.49
N ASP A 663 28.44 -0.87 -31.61
CA ASP A 663 28.91 -1.03 -30.23
C ASP A 663 27.77 -1.30 -29.23
N ARG A 664 26.51 -1.24 -29.66
CA ARG A 664 25.33 -1.50 -28.81
C ARG A 664 24.14 -1.98 -29.64
N ARG A 665 23.09 -2.42 -28.94
CA ARG A 665 21.79 -2.80 -29.49
C ARG A 665 21.87 -3.84 -30.63
N HIS A 666 22.86 -4.73 -30.59
CA HIS A 666 22.94 -5.82 -31.55
C HIS A 666 21.70 -6.75 -31.42
N PRO A 667 21.14 -7.32 -32.50
CA PRO A 667 19.95 -8.18 -32.41
C PRO A 667 20.06 -9.35 -31.41
N ASP A 668 21.26 -9.87 -31.18
CA ASP A 668 21.49 -10.94 -30.20
C ASP A 668 21.25 -10.50 -28.74
N THR A 669 21.29 -9.19 -28.44
CA THR A 669 20.95 -8.64 -27.12
C THR A 669 19.55 -9.06 -26.70
N PHE A 670 18.58 -9.06 -27.62
CA PHE A 670 17.20 -9.43 -27.30
C PHE A 670 17.05 -10.91 -26.92
N ALA A 671 17.90 -11.79 -27.47
CA ALA A 671 17.93 -13.19 -27.07
C ALA A 671 18.48 -13.35 -25.63
N ALA A 672 19.56 -12.66 -25.29
CA ALA A 672 20.11 -12.65 -23.94
C ALA A 672 19.11 -12.11 -22.90
N LEU A 673 18.42 -11.02 -23.22
CA LEU A 673 17.36 -10.46 -22.37
C LEU A 673 16.18 -11.44 -22.19
N SER A 674 15.83 -12.21 -23.22
CA SER A 674 14.78 -13.24 -23.13
C SER A 674 15.19 -14.38 -22.17
N GLU A 675 16.48 -14.72 -22.10
CA GLU A 675 16.99 -15.72 -21.14
C GLU A 675 16.97 -15.21 -19.71
N ILE A 676 17.36 -13.94 -19.49
CA ILE A 676 17.19 -13.26 -18.20
C ILE A 676 15.72 -13.28 -17.78
N ARG A 677 14.81 -12.94 -18.70
CA ARG A 677 13.36 -12.97 -18.44
C ARG A 677 12.88 -14.37 -18.03
N ALA A 678 13.34 -15.42 -18.72
CA ALA A 678 12.95 -16.80 -18.41
C ALA A 678 13.36 -17.23 -16.99
N VAL A 679 14.51 -16.78 -16.50
CA VAL A 679 14.91 -17.01 -15.10
C VAL A 679 13.97 -16.28 -14.15
N VAL A 680 13.67 -15.00 -14.39
CA VAL A 680 12.75 -14.21 -13.56
C VAL A 680 11.34 -14.83 -13.50
N ASP A 681 10.82 -15.32 -14.63
CA ASP A 681 9.51 -15.98 -14.71
C ASP A 681 9.41 -17.29 -13.94
N ALA A 682 10.54 -17.97 -13.69
CA ALA A 682 10.56 -19.20 -12.92
C ALA A 682 10.29 -18.97 -11.43
N TYR A 683 10.37 -17.72 -10.95
CA TYR A 683 10.14 -17.36 -9.55
C TYR A 683 8.68 -16.93 -9.30
N PRO A 684 8.04 -17.40 -8.22
CA PRO A 684 6.69 -16.99 -7.87
C PRO A 684 6.64 -15.53 -7.38
N GLY A 685 5.43 -14.95 -7.35
CA GLY A 685 5.20 -13.61 -6.77
C GLY A 685 5.36 -12.43 -7.73
N GLY A 686 5.49 -12.69 -9.04
CA GLY A 686 5.51 -11.63 -10.06
C GLY A 686 6.79 -10.82 -10.05
N ARG A 687 7.95 -11.47 -10.14
CA ARG A 687 9.26 -10.80 -10.14
C ARG A 687 9.40 -9.89 -11.36
N VAL A 688 9.92 -8.69 -11.16
CA VAL A 688 9.96 -7.65 -12.21
C VAL A 688 11.36 -7.48 -12.81
N THR A 689 11.42 -7.12 -14.09
CA THR A 689 12.64 -6.64 -14.76
C THR A 689 12.47 -5.19 -15.17
N ILE A 690 13.40 -4.33 -14.78
CA ILE A 690 13.51 -2.95 -15.22
C ILE A 690 14.75 -2.85 -16.11
N ALA A 691 14.62 -2.68 -17.42
CA ALA A 691 15.78 -2.66 -18.31
C ALA A 691 16.19 -1.22 -18.61
N GLU A 692 17.41 -0.82 -18.27
CA GLU A 692 17.89 0.53 -18.58
C GLU A 692 18.19 0.71 -20.07
N ILE A 693 17.50 1.68 -20.69
CA ILE A 693 17.64 2.01 -22.10
C ILE A 693 18.01 3.49 -22.25
N GLU A 694 19.10 3.75 -22.98
CA GLU A 694 19.49 5.11 -23.40
C GLU A 694 18.37 5.82 -24.19
N ALA A 695 18.50 7.14 -24.36
CA ALA A 695 17.53 7.90 -25.13
C ALA A 695 17.55 7.49 -26.61
N MET A 696 16.45 6.87 -27.08
CA MET A 696 16.30 6.42 -28.46
C MET A 696 14.87 6.61 -28.99
N PRO A 697 14.63 6.47 -30.31
CA PRO A 697 13.29 6.51 -30.90
C PRO A 697 12.34 5.50 -30.25
N TRP A 698 11.04 5.84 -30.15
CA TRP A 698 10.09 5.04 -29.37
C TRP A 698 9.81 3.68 -30.00
N PRO A 699 9.75 3.55 -31.35
CA PRO A 699 9.68 2.24 -31.98
C PRO A 699 10.85 1.33 -31.58
N ASP A 700 12.06 1.89 -31.54
CA ASP A 700 13.28 1.14 -31.20
C ASP A 700 13.30 0.72 -29.72
N TRP A 701 12.80 1.59 -28.83
CA TRP A 701 12.59 1.30 -27.41
C TRP A 701 11.48 0.26 -27.17
N ALA A 702 10.42 0.26 -27.98
CA ALA A 702 9.32 -0.68 -27.84
C ALA A 702 9.73 -2.13 -28.16
N GLU A 703 10.81 -2.35 -28.92
CA GLU A 703 11.33 -3.69 -29.23
C GLU A 703 11.77 -4.48 -27.99
N TYR A 704 12.13 -3.81 -26.88
CA TYR A 704 12.52 -4.48 -25.64
C TYR A 704 11.38 -5.25 -24.98
N TYR A 705 10.12 -4.86 -25.20
CA TYR A 705 8.97 -5.68 -24.80
C TYR A 705 8.91 -7.00 -25.58
N GLY A 706 9.43 -7.03 -26.81
CA GLY A 706 9.54 -8.25 -27.63
C GLY A 706 10.50 -9.28 -27.04
N ALA A 707 11.51 -8.85 -26.28
CA ALA A 707 12.37 -9.71 -25.46
C ALA A 707 11.74 -10.09 -24.10
N GLY A 708 10.48 -9.71 -23.88
CA GLY A 708 9.76 -9.97 -22.64
C GLY A 708 10.16 -9.06 -21.47
N MET A 709 10.80 -7.91 -21.69
CA MET A 709 11.08 -6.99 -20.56
C MET A 709 9.78 -6.42 -19.99
N HIS A 710 9.64 -6.42 -18.67
CA HIS A 710 8.45 -5.87 -18.01
C HIS A 710 8.39 -4.35 -18.12
N LEU A 711 9.50 -3.69 -17.78
CA LEU A 711 9.61 -2.23 -17.71
C LEU A 711 10.93 -1.74 -18.35
N PRO A 712 10.98 -1.56 -19.68
CA PRO A 712 12.10 -0.86 -20.31
C PRO A 712 12.13 0.61 -19.85
N PHE A 713 13.12 0.99 -19.05
CA PHE A 713 13.30 2.32 -18.47
C PHE A 713 13.93 3.28 -19.48
N PRO A 714 13.20 4.32 -19.94
CA PRO A 714 13.71 5.22 -20.97
C PRO A 714 14.29 6.51 -20.39
N PHE A 715 15.45 6.93 -20.90
CA PHE A 715 16.03 8.22 -20.55
C PHE A 715 15.37 9.43 -21.23
N ARG A 716 14.61 9.23 -22.30
CA ARG A 716 14.17 10.33 -23.17
C ARG A 716 13.36 11.42 -22.45
N LEU A 717 12.50 11.05 -21.49
CA LEU A 717 11.73 12.06 -20.73
C LEU A 717 12.62 12.89 -19.79
N LEU A 718 13.77 12.36 -19.35
CA LEU A 718 14.78 13.10 -18.60
C LEU A 718 15.45 14.18 -19.46
N GLU A 719 15.41 14.02 -20.78
CA GLU A 719 16.06 14.86 -21.79
C GLU A 719 15.05 15.69 -22.60
N THR A 720 13.79 15.72 -22.14
CA THR A 720 12.74 16.52 -22.78
C THR A 720 12.66 17.90 -22.14
N HIS A 721 12.68 18.94 -22.98
CA HIS A 721 12.49 20.31 -22.54
C HIS A 721 11.12 20.49 -21.87
N TRP A 722 11.08 21.24 -20.76
CA TRP A 722 9.88 21.45 -19.95
C TRP A 722 8.89 22.44 -20.60
N ARG A 723 8.18 21.96 -21.62
CA ARG A 723 7.15 22.72 -22.33
C ARG A 723 5.94 21.84 -22.64
N ALA A 724 4.74 22.39 -22.49
CA ALA A 724 3.48 21.64 -22.63
C ALA A 724 3.32 20.97 -24.01
N ASP A 725 3.72 21.64 -25.10
CA ASP A 725 3.64 21.09 -26.46
C ASP A 725 4.61 19.93 -26.68
N LEU A 726 5.85 20.06 -26.19
CA LEU A 726 6.88 19.03 -26.31
C LEU A 726 6.58 17.81 -25.44
N LEU A 727 6.13 18.02 -24.19
CA LEU A 727 5.73 16.94 -23.30
C LEU A 727 4.50 16.19 -23.84
N ARG A 728 3.51 16.91 -24.38
CA ARG A 728 2.35 16.27 -25.04
C ARG A 728 2.79 15.41 -26.22
N ALA A 729 3.66 15.94 -27.07
CA ALA A 729 4.17 15.21 -28.23
C ALA A 729 4.95 13.95 -27.80
N GLU A 730 5.83 14.09 -26.80
CA GLU A 730 6.62 12.96 -26.33
C GLU A 730 5.80 11.86 -25.68
N LEU A 731 4.91 12.24 -24.76
CA LEU A 731 4.05 11.27 -24.09
C LEU A 731 3.06 10.62 -25.08
N SER A 732 2.51 11.38 -26.03
CA SER A 732 1.65 10.81 -27.07
C SER A 732 2.40 9.79 -27.92
N ALA A 733 3.66 10.08 -28.26
CA ALA A 733 4.50 9.17 -29.03
C ALA A 733 4.92 7.92 -28.22
N LEU A 734 5.17 8.07 -26.92
CA LEU A 734 5.41 6.95 -25.99
C LEU A 734 4.22 5.99 -25.98
N TYR A 735 3.02 6.49 -25.70
CA TYR A 735 1.84 5.62 -25.61
C TYR A 735 1.45 5.03 -26.97
N ALA A 736 1.71 5.73 -28.08
CA ALA A 736 1.47 5.21 -29.41
C ALA A 736 2.43 4.07 -29.81
N ALA A 737 3.63 4.03 -29.23
CA ALA A 737 4.63 3.00 -29.50
C ALA A 737 4.47 1.74 -28.63
N LEU A 738 3.69 1.80 -27.54
CA LEU A 738 3.48 0.66 -26.66
C LEU A 738 2.79 -0.50 -27.40
N PRO A 739 3.36 -1.71 -27.35
CA PRO A 739 2.66 -2.92 -27.77
C PRO A 739 1.39 -3.16 -26.95
N GLU A 740 0.45 -3.94 -27.50
CA GLU A 740 -0.76 -4.32 -26.78
C GLU A 740 -0.41 -5.03 -25.46
N GLY A 741 -1.01 -4.57 -24.36
CA GLY A 741 -0.76 -5.12 -23.02
C GLY A 741 0.56 -4.69 -22.38
N ALA A 742 1.44 -3.94 -23.06
CA ALA A 742 2.65 -3.37 -22.47
C ALA A 742 2.35 -2.25 -21.47
N TRP A 743 3.30 -1.93 -20.60
CA TRP A 743 3.13 -0.90 -19.57
C TRP A 743 4.46 -0.16 -19.33
N PRO A 744 4.50 1.18 -19.42
CA PRO A 744 5.74 1.92 -19.30
C PRO A 744 6.11 2.21 -17.83
N ILE A 745 7.42 2.38 -17.59
CA ILE A 745 7.97 3.08 -16.43
C ILE A 745 8.41 4.49 -16.86
N VAL A 746 8.24 5.49 -16.00
CA VAL A 746 8.60 6.88 -16.28
C VAL A 746 9.34 7.48 -15.09
N ALA A 747 10.42 8.21 -15.37
CA ALA A 747 11.13 9.05 -14.42
C ALA A 747 11.26 10.49 -14.97
N LEU A 748 11.35 11.47 -14.07
CA LEU A 748 11.68 12.86 -14.41
C LEU A 748 13.05 13.31 -13.85
N GLY A 749 13.64 12.52 -12.96
CA GLY A 749 15.00 12.65 -12.44
C GLY A 749 15.58 11.27 -12.13
N ASN A 750 16.91 11.16 -12.04
CA ASN A 750 17.64 9.96 -11.59
C ASN A 750 19.04 10.37 -11.06
N HIS A 751 19.84 9.40 -10.61
CA HIS A 751 21.18 9.65 -10.05
C HIS A 751 22.26 10.10 -11.06
N ASP A 752 21.97 10.14 -12.36
CA ASP A 752 22.90 10.57 -13.42
C ASP A 752 22.60 11.95 -13.98
N ARG A 753 21.46 12.55 -13.62
CA ARG A 753 21.03 13.85 -14.14
C ARG A 753 20.98 14.91 -13.05
N VAL A 754 20.99 16.17 -13.48
CA VAL A 754 20.71 17.33 -12.63
C VAL A 754 19.33 17.17 -11.98
N ARG A 755 19.22 17.48 -10.68
CA ARG A 755 17.97 17.33 -9.93
C ARG A 755 16.83 18.15 -10.54
N LEU A 756 15.62 17.59 -10.43
CA LEU A 756 14.42 18.16 -11.03
C LEU A 756 14.15 19.60 -10.56
N ALA A 757 14.30 19.86 -9.26
CA ALA A 757 14.09 21.19 -8.68
C ALA A 757 15.17 22.21 -9.08
N THR A 758 16.40 21.78 -9.38
CA THR A 758 17.42 22.65 -9.98
C THR A 758 17.04 23.04 -11.39
N ARG A 759 16.62 22.05 -12.20
CA ARG A 759 16.32 22.25 -13.62
C ARG A 759 15.07 23.10 -13.84
N LEU A 760 14.04 22.93 -13.01
CA LEU A 760 12.72 23.54 -13.21
C LEU A 760 12.40 24.69 -12.24
N GLY A 761 13.08 24.74 -11.09
CA GLY A 761 12.68 25.57 -9.96
C GLY A 761 11.57 24.92 -9.12
N GLY A 762 11.44 25.36 -7.85
CA GLY A 762 10.57 24.72 -6.86
C GLY A 762 9.08 24.71 -7.23
N ALA A 763 8.58 25.77 -7.89
CA ALA A 763 7.16 25.84 -8.27
C ALA A 763 6.81 24.81 -9.36
N GLN A 764 7.59 24.75 -10.44
CA GLN A 764 7.38 23.78 -11.52
C GLN A 764 7.75 22.34 -11.11
N ALA A 765 8.63 22.14 -10.13
CA ALA A 765 8.86 20.82 -9.54
C ALA A 765 7.57 20.25 -8.89
N ARG A 766 6.70 21.10 -8.32
CA ARG A 766 5.38 20.67 -7.80
C ARG A 766 4.47 20.19 -8.93
N VAL A 767 4.46 20.92 -10.06
CA VAL A 767 3.71 20.53 -11.27
C VAL A 767 4.24 19.20 -11.83
N ALA A 768 5.56 19.01 -11.82
CA ALA A 768 6.20 17.79 -12.25
C ALA A 768 5.86 16.58 -11.38
N ALA A 769 5.71 16.75 -10.06
CA ALA A 769 5.23 15.71 -9.16
C ALA A 769 3.81 15.25 -9.55
N VAL A 770 2.91 16.19 -9.85
CA VAL A 770 1.55 15.86 -10.33
C VAL A 770 1.62 15.10 -11.65
N LEU A 771 2.43 15.55 -12.62
CA LEU A 771 2.61 14.84 -13.89
C LEU A 771 3.06 13.40 -13.65
N LEU A 772 4.19 13.19 -12.96
CA LEU A 772 4.77 11.88 -12.74
C LEU A 772 3.78 10.90 -12.09
N LEU A 773 3.09 11.33 -11.02
CA LEU A 773 2.21 10.46 -10.23
C LEU A 773 0.81 10.25 -10.85
N THR A 774 0.46 10.98 -11.92
CA THR A 774 -0.87 10.85 -12.59
C THR A 774 -0.81 10.34 -14.03
N LEU A 775 0.38 10.05 -14.58
CA LEU A 775 0.55 9.33 -15.84
C LEU A 775 0.11 7.85 -15.75
N ALA A 776 -0.28 7.28 -16.90
CA ALA A 776 -0.55 5.85 -17.08
C ALA A 776 0.75 5.05 -17.23
N ALA A 777 1.58 5.13 -16.20
CA ALA A 777 2.89 4.49 -16.13
C ALA A 777 3.16 4.06 -14.69
N THR A 778 4.21 3.29 -14.48
CA THR A 778 4.87 3.11 -13.18
C THR A 778 5.79 4.31 -12.95
N PRO A 779 5.50 5.21 -11.99
CA PRO A 779 6.41 6.31 -11.68
C PRO A 779 7.65 5.81 -10.92
N CYS A 780 8.83 6.30 -11.32
CA CYS A 780 10.10 6.12 -10.63
C CYS A 780 10.56 7.47 -10.07
N LEU A 781 10.69 7.56 -8.75
CA LEU A 781 11.06 8.77 -8.02
C LEU A 781 12.53 8.66 -7.61
N LEU A 782 13.34 9.68 -7.93
CA LEU A 782 14.67 9.81 -7.34
C LEU A 782 14.55 10.24 -5.88
N TYR A 783 15.41 9.69 -5.00
CA TYR A 783 15.45 10.12 -3.61
C TYR A 783 15.58 11.65 -3.45
N ALA A 784 14.88 12.18 -2.46
CA ALA A 784 14.81 13.59 -2.10
C ALA A 784 14.11 14.53 -3.12
N ASP A 785 13.64 14.03 -4.27
CA ASP A 785 12.79 14.84 -5.16
C ASP A 785 11.46 15.21 -4.47
N GLU A 786 10.99 14.37 -3.54
CA GLU A 786 9.83 14.65 -2.69
C GLU A 786 10.05 15.79 -1.70
N LEU A 787 11.30 16.19 -1.47
CA LEU A 787 11.66 17.37 -0.68
C LEU A 787 11.89 18.61 -1.55
N GLY A 788 11.89 18.46 -2.87
CA GLY A 788 12.31 19.50 -3.80
C GLY A 788 13.80 19.83 -3.65
N MET A 789 14.61 18.84 -3.30
CA MET A 789 16.06 18.99 -3.16
C MET A 789 16.68 19.45 -4.48
N THR A 790 17.57 20.43 -4.41
CA THR A 790 18.37 20.90 -5.55
C THR A 790 19.77 20.31 -5.47
N ASP A 791 20.47 20.30 -6.60
CA ASP A 791 21.89 20.03 -6.68
C ASP A 791 22.66 20.83 -5.63
N GLN A 792 23.62 20.17 -5.00
CA GLN A 792 24.53 20.76 -4.04
C GLN A 792 25.92 20.83 -4.66
N PRO A 793 26.49 22.03 -4.88
CA PRO A 793 27.85 22.14 -5.39
C PRO A 793 28.85 21.36 -4.53
N VAL A 794 29.63 20.50 -5.19
CA VAL A 794 30.68 19.69 -4.57
C VAL A 794 32.05 20.23 -5.00
N PRO A 795 32.90 20.68 -4.06
CA PRO A 795 34.26 21.11 -4.37
C PRO A 795 35.06 20.00 -5.07
N VAL A 796 35.90 20.36 -6.04
CA VAL A 796 36.65 19.38 -6.87
C VAL A 796 37.46 18.41 -6.02
N GLU A 797 38.05 18.88 -4.93
CA GLU A 797 38.81 18.07 -3.97
C GLU A 797 37.96 17.08 -3.16
N ARG A 798 36.63 17.26 -3.12
CA ARG A 798 35.67 16.37 -2.47
C ARG A 798 34.86 15.52 -3.46
N GLN A 799 35.04 15.70 -4.76
CA GLN A 799 34.35 14.91 -5.77
C GLN A 799 34.73 13.43 -5.65
N ARG A 800 33.72 12.57 -5.76
CA ARG A 800 33.81 11.11 -5.67
C ARG A 800 33.54 10.43 -7.00
N ASP A 801 32.83 11.08 -7.92
CA ASP A 801 32.61 10.60 -9.28
C ASP A 801 33.94 10.47 -10.03
N TYR A 802 34.48 9.24 -10.10
CA TYR A 802 35.77 8.96 -10.72
C TYR A 802 35.75 9.27 -12.21
N PHE A 803 34.60 9.05 -12.86
CA PHE A 803 34.38 9.30 -14.29
C PHE A 803 34.82 10.72 -14.68
N ALA A 804 34.26 11.73 -14.02
CA ALA A 804 34.61 13.12 -14.26
C ALA A 804 36.03 13.48 -13.80
N ARG A 805 36.51 12.86 -12.70
CA ARG A 805 37.84 13.14 -12.13
C ARG A 805 39.00 12.60 -12.97
N ALA A 806 38.85 11.41 -13.53
CA ALA A 806 39.91 10.69 -14.23
C ALA A 806 39.93 11.02 -15.73
N HIS A 807 38.77 11.22 -16.35
CA HIS A 807 38.66 11.32 -17.81
C HIS A 807 38.08 12.66 -18.32
N GLY A 808 37.75 13.58 -17.41
CA GLY A 808 37.07 14.84 -17.76
C GLY A 808 35.56 14.66 -17.94
N GLY A 809 34.82 15.76 -18.02
CA GLY A 809 33.35 15.75 -18.06
C GLY A 809 32.71 16.46 -16.87
N VAL A 810 31.39 16.33 -16.72
CA VAL A 810 30.61 16.94 -15.64
C VAL A 810 30.37 15.91 -14.55
N SER A 811 30.82 16.20 -13.33
CA SER A 811 30.59 15.32 -12.16
C SER A 811 29.10 15.21 -11.84
N ARG A 812 28.66 13.99 -11.56
CA ARG A 812 27.30 13.63 -11.12
C ARG A 812 27.12 13.81 -9.61
N ASP A 813 28.19 14.06 -8.84
CA ASP A 813 28.14 14.21 -7.38
C ASP A 813 27.13 15.27 -6.88
N PRO A 814 26.90 16.42 -7.56
CA PRO A 814 25.95 17.42 -7.07
C PRO A 814 24.52 16.92 -6.88
N SER A 815 24.07 15.95 -7.69
CA SER A 815 22.74 15.34 -7.55
C SER A 815 22.73 14.17 -6.56
N ARG A 816 23.90 13.68 -6.13
CA ARG A 816 24.09 12.50 -5.27
C ARG A 816 24.35 12.82 -3.80
N THR A 817 24.18 14.07 -3.36
CA THR A 817 24.49 14.48 -1.97
C THR A 817 23.51 13.95 -0.91
N PRO A 818 23.91 13.85 0.37
CA PRO A 818 23.12 13.18 1.40
C PRO A 818 21.71 13.74 1.63
N MET A 819 20.76 12.85 1.91
CA MET A 819 19.36 13.14 2.21
C MET A 819 19.21 13.95 3.51
N PRO A 820 18.47 15.07 3.51
CA PRO A 820 18.24 15.89 4.71
C PRO A 820 17.05 15.39 5.53
N TRP A 821 17.31 14.67 6.63
CA TRP A 821 16.29 14.14 7.54
C TRP A 821 15.81 15.15 8.59
N THR A 822 16.73 15.86 9.24
CA THR A 822 16.46 16.83 10.33
C THR A 822 17.31 18.09 10.18
N ASP A 823 17.17 19.07 11.08
CA ASP A 823 18.05 20.25 11.15
C ASP A 823 19.32 20.02 11.99
N GLY A 824 19.53 18.79 12.46
CA GLY A 824 20.64 18.40 13.32
C GLY A 824 21.98 18.25 12.60
N VAL A 825 22.94 17.62 13.30
CA VAL A 825 24.28 17.32 12.76
C VAL A 825 24.15 16.56 11.44
N ASN A 826 24.83 17.07 10.41
CA ASN A 826 24.81 16.55 9.04
C ASN A 826 23.38 16.32 8.49
N GLY A 827 22.40 17.09 8.93
CA GLY A 827 21.02 16.91 8.50
C GLY A 827 20.35 15.64 8.99
N GLY A 828 20.85 15.02 10.06
CA GLY A 828 20.36 13.73 10.54
C GLY A 828 20.72 12.54 9.64
N PHE A 829 21.53 12.75 8.58
CA PHE A 829 22.00 11.68 7.68
C PHE A 829 22.99 10.74 8.37
N SER A 830 23.97 11.31 9.08
CA SER A 830 25.10 10.59 9.69
C SER A 830 25.60 11.29 10.96
N SER A 831 26.13 10.51 11.90
CA SER A 831 26.81 11.03 13.10
C SER A 831 28.31 11.27 12.90
N ALA A 832 28.87 10.93 11.73
CA ALA A 832 30.28 11.12 11.41
C ALA A 832 30.69 12.60 11.42
N ALA A 833 32.01 12.84 11.50
CA ALA A 833 32.52 14.20 11.34
C ALA A 833 32.26 14.71 9.89
N PRO A 834 31.94 16.01 9.68
CA PRO A 834 31.58 16.53 8.35
C PRO A 834 32.62 16.31 7.23
N ASP A 835 33.89 16.18 7.61
CA ASP A 835 35.03 15.87 6.73
C ASP A 835 35.16 14.38 6.40
N HIS A 836 34.55 13.50 7.19
CA HIS A 836 34.44 12.07 6.91
C HIS A 836 33.23 11.71 6.06
N LEU A 837 32.24 12.61 5.93
CA LEU A 837 31.12 12.38 5.01
C LEU A 837 31.63 12.14 3.59
N TRP A 838 31.05 11.14 2.93
CA TRP A 838 31.45 10.79 1.57
C TRP A 838 31.23 11.96 0.59
N LEU A 839 30.11 12.69 0.74
CA LEU A 839 29.77 13.95 0.08
C LEU A 839 29.23 15.00 1.07
N PRO A 840 29.34 16.31 0.77
CA PRO A 840 28.81 17.37 1.62
C PRO A 840 27.27 17.36 1.66
N VAL A 841 26.70 17.68 2.81
CA VAL A 841 25.25 17.84 2.97
C VAL A 841 24.71 19.06 2.21
N TRP A 842 23.42 19.02 1.89
CA TRP A 842 22.74 20.12 1.22
C TRP A 842 22.69 21.38 2.09
N SER A 843 23.04 22.51 1.47
CA SER A 843 23.14 23.80 2.16
C SER A 843 21.83 24.31 2.76
N ALA A 844 20.68 23.87 2.26
CA ALA A 844 19.36 24.28 2.76
C ALA A 844 18.82 23.39 3.89
N VAL A 845 19.58 22.41 4.39
CA VAL A 845 19.12 21.40 5.35
C VAL A 845 18.49 21.98 6.63
N ALA A 846 18.98 23.12 7.12
CA ALA A 846 18.42 23.78 8.30
C ALA A 846 16.99 24.31 8.08
N SER A 847 16.63 24.63 6.84
CA SER A 847 15.33 25.19 6.46
C SER A 847 14.44 24.21 5.68
N SER A 848 15.01 23.15 5.11
CA SER A 848 14.31 22.17 4.30
C SER A 848 14.90 20.78 4.54
N ASN A 849 14.18 20.00 5.31
CA ASN A 849 14.48 18.62 5.66
C ASN A 849 13.15 17.86 5.89
N VAL A 850 13.21 16.53 6.05
CA VAL A 850 12.02 15.70 6.25
C VAL A 850 11.19 16.18 7.44
N GLU A 851 11.80 16.37 8.61
CA GLU A 851 11.10 16.80 9.83
C GLU A 851 10.36 18.14 9.64
N ALA A 852 11.03 19.15 9.10
CA ALA A 852 10.45 20.46 8.83
C ALA A 852 9.30 20.40 7.81
N GLN A 853 9.48 19.63 6.72
CA GLN A 853 8.43 19.51 5.70
C GLN A 853 7.25 18.64 6.14
N LEU A 854 7.43 17.73 7.10
CA LEU A 854 6.31 17.04 7.74
C LEU A 854 5.47 18.01 8.57
N ALA A 855 6.08 18.99 9.23
CA ALA A 855 5.33 19.99 10.00
C ALA A 855 4.59 21.03 9.13
N ASP A 856 5.08 21.31 7.92
CA ASP A 856 4.47 22.26 6.99
C ASP A 856 3.44 21.60 6.06
N PRO A 857 2.13 21.91 6.17
CA PRO A 857 1.08 21.33 5.31
C PRO A 857 1.24 21.70 3.82
N ALA A 858 1.91 22.81 3.50
CA ALA A 858 2.09 23.27 2.13
C ALA A 858 3.36 22.71 1.44
N SER A 859 4.15 21.91 2.16
CA SER A 859 5.46 21.43 1.71
C SER A 859 5.41 20.55 0.47
N MET A 860 6.58 20.33 -0.17
CA MET A 860 6.70 19.38 -1.27
C MET A 860 6.40 17.96 -0.79
N LEU A 861 6.89 17.58 0.40
CA LEU A 861 6.68 16.26 0.97
C LEU A 861 5.19 15.95 1.19
N ARG A 862 4.42 16.92 1.71
CA ARG A 862 2.97 16.77 1.90
C ARG A 862 2.24 16.63 0.57
N LEU A 863 2.67 17.35 -0.47
CA LEU A 863 2.14 17.19 -1.83
C LEU A 863 2.38 15.77 -2.38
N TYR A 864 3.60 15.24 -2.27
CA TYR A 864 3.90 13.88 -2.73
C TYR A 864 3.06 12.83 -1.98
N ARG A 865 2.95 12.94 -0.65
CA ARG A 865 2.09 12.06 0.17
C ARG A 865 0.60 12.15 -0.19
N ALA A 866 0.12 13.33 -0.59
CA ALA A 866 -1.25 13.49 -1.07
C ALA A 866 -1.44 12.83 -2.44
N LEU A 867 -0.48 13.01 -3.35
CA LEU A 867 -0.51 12.43 -4.71
C LEU A 867 -0.43 10.90 -4.70
N THR A 868 0.46 10.31 -3.90
CA THR A 868 0.58 8.84 -3.81
C THR A 868 -0.66 8.22 -3.17
N ARG A 869 -1.22 8.83 -2.11
CA ARG A 869 -2.51 8.41 -1.54
C ARG A 869 -3.64 8.48 -2.57
N LEU A 870 -3.74 9.59 -3.31
CA LEU A 870 -4.74 9.79 -4.35
C LEU A 870 -4.59 8.74 -5.47
N ARG A 871 -3.36 8.50 -5.94
CA ARG A 871 -3.05 7.48 -6.93
C ARG A 871 -3.46 6.09 -6.47
N HIS A 872 -3.14 5.72 -5.23
CA HIS A 872 -3.47 4.41 -4.66
C HIS A 872 -4.97 4.20 -4.44
N ALA A 873 -5.72 5.27 -4.22
CA ALA A 873 -7.17 5.25 -4.04
C ALA A 873 -7.95 5.23 -5.36
N SER A 874 -7.31 5.59 -6.50
CA SER A 874 -7.99 5.74 -7.79
C SER A 874 -7.56 4.65 -8.78
N PRO A 875 -8.45 3.67 -9.11
CA PRO A 875 -8.24 2.75 -10.23
C PRO A 875 -7.85 3.47 -11.54
N ALA A 876 -8.44 4.63 -11.81
CA ALA A 876 -8.13 5.44 -12.98
C ALA A 876 -6.68 5.91 -12.98
N LEU A 877 -6.16 6.43 -11.87
CA LEU A 877 -4.77 6.89 -11.78
C LEU A 877 -3.77 5.72 -11.75
N ARG A 878 -4.13 4.62 -11.08
CA ARG A 878 -3.23 3.47 -10.90
C ARG A 878 -3.03 2.66 -12.18
N ARG A 879 -4.11 2.30 -12.88
CA ARG A 879 -4.08 1.42 -14.08
C ARG A 879 -5.00 1.84 -15.22
N GLY A 880 -5.79 2.89 -15.05
CA GLY A 880 -6.72 3.37 -16.06
C GLY A 880 -6.04 3.89 -17.32
N SER A 881 -6.82 4.00 -18.39
CA SER A 881 -6.38 4.56 -19.67
C SER A 881 -5.96 6.03 -19.52
N ILE A 882 -5.27 6.56 -20.53
CA ILE A 882 -4.91 7.98 -20.63
C ILE A 882 -5.33 8.52 -21.99
N ALA A 883 -5.87 9.74 -22.01
CA ALA A 883 -6.15 10.46 -23.26
C ALA A 883 -5.79 11.94 -23.12
N PHE A 884 -4.92 12.43 -24.01
CA PHE A 884 -4.53 13.84 -24.04
C PHE A 884 -5.62 14.70 -24.67
N ALA A 885 -5.95 15.81 -24.00
CA ALA A 885 -6.93 16.78 -24.46
C ALA A 885 -6.25 18.02 -25.06
N ASP A 886 -6.97 18.74 -25.91
CA ASP A 886 -6.55 20.08 -26.32
C ASP A 886 -6.72 21.06 -25.16
N ALA A 887 -5.74 21.95 -25.02
CA ALA A 887 -5.71 22.98 -23.99
C ALA A 887 -5.03 24.25 -24.53
N PRO A 888 -5.21 25.41 -23.86
CA PRO A 888 -4.48 26.62 -24.21
C PRO A 888 -2.96 26.42 -24.20
N ALA A 889 -2.25 27.24 -24.98
CA ALA A 889 -0.79 27.19 -25.02
C ALA A 889 -0.19 27.37 -23.62
N GLY A 890 0.73 26.48 -23.24
CA GLY A 890 1.34 26.45 -21.90
C GLY A 890 0.64 25.52 -20.91
N VAL A 891 -0.52 24.94 -21.26
CA VAL A 891 -1.23 23.96 -20.43
C VAL A 891 -1.12 22.56 -21.02
N LEU A 892 -0.75 21.58 -20.20
CA LEU A 892 -0.86 20.16 -20.53
C LEU A 892 -2.12 19.59 -19.86
N ALA A 893 -3.00 18.97 -20.64
CA ALA A 893 -4.27 18.41 -20.17
C ALA A 893 -4.46 16.97 -20.64
N TYR A 894 -4.95 16.11 -19.74
CA TYR A 894 -5.31 14.73 -20.08
C TYR A 894 -6.30 14.13 -19.08
N THR A 895 -7.02 13.11 -19.52
CA THR A 895 -7.93 12.34 -18.67
C THR A 895 -7.33 10.99 -18.32
N ARG A 896 -7.72 10.47 -17.15
CA ARG A 896 -7.48 9.09 -16.72
C ARG A 896 -8.82 8.42 -16.45
N ALA A 897 -9.01 7.18 -16.90
CA ALA A 897 -10.30 6.51 -16.75
C ALA A 897 -10.18 5.00 -16.49
N ALA A 898 -10.97 4.49 -15.55
CA ALA A 898 -11.18 3.08 -15.31
C ALA A 898 -12.58 2.84 -14.74
N ALA A 899 -13.41 2.05 -15.43
CA ALA A 899 -14.82 1.86 -15.07
C ALA A 899 -15.56 3.21 -14.87
N THR A 900 -16.09 3.47 -13.67
CA THR A 900 -16.75 4.72 -13.30
C THR A 900 -15.79 5.78 -12.74
N ASP A 901 -14.54 5.42 -12.42
CA ASP A 901 -13.52 6.34 -11.94
C ASP A 901 -12.95 7.14 -13.13
N ARG A 902 -13.17 8.46 -13.14
CA ARG A 902 -12.69 9.39 -14.18
C ARG A 902 -12.01 10.59 -13.54
N LYS A 903 -10.78 10.87 -13.97
CA LYS A 903 -9.98 12.02 -13.53
C LYS A 903 -9.61 12.90 -14.72
N LEU A 904 -9.62 14.22 -14.52
CA LEU A 904 -9.05 15.21 -15.42
C LEU A 904 -7.85 15.87 -14.74
N VAL A 905 -6.71 15.89 -15.43
CA VAL A 905 -5.47 16.51 -14.96
C VAL A 905 -5.16 17.70 -15.84
N LEU A 906 -4.90 18.85 -15.22
CA LEU A 906 -4.51 20.09 -15.90
C LEU A 906 -3.23 20.64 -15.26
N LEU A 907 -2.22 20.95 -16.07
CA LEU A 907 -0.91 21.41 -15.63
C LEU A 907 -0.56 22.72 -16.32
N ASN A 908 -0.45 23.82 -15.58
CA ASN A 908 0.05 25.09 -16.10
C ASN A 908 1.59 25.14 -16.01
N LEU A 909 2.26 25.04 -17.16
CA LEU A 909 3.72 25.06 -17.27
C LEU A 909 4.27 26.48 -17.49
N THR A 910 3.51 27.49 -17.06
CA THR A 910 3.90 28.90 -17.19
C THR A 910 3.82 29.61 -15.84
N ASP A 911 4.58 30.71 -15.75
CA ASP A 911 4.65 31.62 -14.61
C ASP A 911 3.49 32.64 -14.57
N ARG A 912 2.42 32.41 -15.35
CA ARG A 912 1.26 33.30 -15.43
C ARG A 912 -0.05 32.52 -15.35
N PRO A 913 -1.12 33.11 -14.81
CA PRO A 913 -2.45 32.48 -14.82
C PRO A 913 -2.97 32.25 -16.24
N ILE A 914 -3.67 31.14 -16.45
CA ILE A 914 -4.30 30.76 -17.73
C ILE A 914 -5.74 30.30 -17.48
N GLY A 915 -6.68 30.82 -18.28
CA GLY A 915 -8.05 30.32 -18.32
C GLY A 915 -8.17 29.09 -19.21
N VAL A 916 -8.75 28.01 -18.70
CA VAL A 916 -8.95 26.74 -19.40
C VAL A 916 -10.44 26.50 -19.62
N PRO A 917 -10.90 26.32 -20.88
CA PRO A 917 -12.27 25.91 -21.14
C PRO A 917 -12.57 24.52 -20.58
N MET A 918 -13.66 24.38 -19.84
CA MET A 918 -14.09 23.15 -19.18
C MET A 918 -15.40 22.63 -19.77
N SER A 919 -15.43 21.34 -20.12
CA SER A 919 -16.64 20.62 -20.53
C SER A 919 -17.19 19.69 -19.44
N VAL A 920 -16.63 19.73 -18.23
CA VAL A 920 -16.97 18.81 -17.13
C VAL A 920 -17.41 19.56 -15.88
N ASP A 921 -18.31 18.92 -15.12
CA ASP A 921 -18.55 19.26 -13.72
C ASP A 921 -17.78 18.27 -12.85
N GLY A 922 -17.21 18.76 -11.75
CA GLY A 922 -16.38 17.90 -10.90
C GLY A 922 -15.83 18.59 -9.65
N ARG A 923 -15.10 17.82 -8.86
CA ARG A 923 -14.46 18.30 -7.62
C ARG A 923 -12.94 18.29 -7.78
N VAL A 924 -12.27 19.39 -7.45
CA VAL A 924 -10.81 19.41 -7.36
C VAL A 924 -10.41 18.55 -6.16
N LEU A 925 -9.72 17.45 -6.43
CA LEU A 925 -9.18 16.55 -5.40
C LEU A 925 -7.82 17.04 -4.90
N LEU A 926 -7.08 17.76 -5.75
CA LEU A 926 -5.74 18.27 -5.44
C LEU A 926 -5.43 19.51 -6.28
N SER A 927 -4.81 20.52 -5.67
CA SER A 927 -4.16 21.65 -6.34
C SER A 927 -2.77 21.88 -5.75
N THR A 928 -1.79 22.23 -6.56
CA THR A 928 -0.41 22.50 -6.08
C THR A 928 -0.28 23.83 -5.33
N VAL A 929 -1.28 24.73 -5.42
CA VAL A 929 -1.23 26.09 -4.88
C VAL A 929 -2.31 26.36 -3.81
N SER A 930 -3.30 25.48 -3.62
CA SER A 930 -4.37 25.68 -2.65
C SER A 930 -4.97 24.36 -2.15
N ASP A 931 -5.18 24.27 -0.83
CA ASP A 931 -5.90 23.15 -0.21
C ASP A 931 -7.41 23.42 -0.05
N ALA A 932 -7.90 24.56 -0.53
CA ALA A 932 -9.31 24.92 -0.38
C ALA A 932 -10.19 24.03 -1.28
N PRO A 933 -11.28 23.45 -0.73
CA PRO A 933 -12.24 22.70 -1.54
C PRO A 933 -12.78 23.56 -2.68
N ARG A 934 -12.56 23.10 -3.91
CA ARG A 934 -12.98 23.81 -5.12
C ARG A 934 -13.82 22.88 -5.98
N ARG A 935 -15.04 23.31 -6.34
CA ARG A 935 -15.86 22.64 -7.36
C ARG A 935 -15.63 23.30 -8.71
N VAL A 936 -15.58 22.50 -9.75
CA VAL A 936 -15.51 22.94 -11.14
C VAL A 936 -16.88 22.69 -11.77
N VAL A 937 -17.37 23.69 -12.49
CA VAL A 937 -18.56 23.57 -13.33
C VAL A 937 -18.15 23.90 -14.77
N ALA A 938 -18.85 23.31 -15.74
CA ALA A 938 -18.61 23.57 -17.15
C ALA A 938 -18.61 25.09 -17.43
N GLY A 939 -17.64 25.55 -18.22
CA GLY A 939 -17.35 26.98 -18.38
C GLY A 939 -15.86 27.25 -18.55
N GLU A 940 -15.31 28.18 -17.77
CA GLU A 940 -13.89 28.52 -17.77
C GLU A 940 -13.30 28.36 -16.37
N LEU A 941 -12.21 27.60 -16.25
CA LEU A 941 -11.45 27.42 -15.03
C LEU A 941 -10.15 28.23 -15.10
N GLY A 942 -9.98 29.19 -14.19
CA GLY A 942 -8.68 29.84 -14.02
C GLY A 942 -7.69 28.91 -13.29
N LEU A 943 -6.56 28.63 -13.93
CA LEU A 943 -5.36 28.06 -13.31
C LEU A 943 -4.40 29.20 -12.97
N ALA A 944 -3.90 29.24 -11.73
CA ALA A 944 -2.84 30.15 -11.32
C ALA A 944 -1.51 29.81 -12.03
N ALA A 945 -0.54 30.71 -11.92
CA ALA A 945 0.84 30.43 -12.33
C ALA A 945 1.36 29.17 -11.61
N ASP A 946 2.04 28.29 -12.35
CA ASP A 946 2.62 27.06 -11.81
C ASP A 946 1.61 26.14 -11.08
N GLU A 947 0.32 26.26 -11.40
CA GLU A 947 -0.72 25.42 -10.80
C GLU A 947 -0.95 24.15 -11.61
N ALA A 948 -1.00 23.03 -10.89
CA ALA A 948 -1.51 21.76 -11.37
C ALA A 948 -2.72 21.35 -10.55
N VAL A 949 -3.76 20.84 -11.20
CA VAL A 949 -4.98 20.34 -10.55
C VAL A 949 -5.36 18.94 -11.01
N VAL A 950 -5.87 18.13 -10.09
CA VAL A 950 -6.50 16.84 -10.37
C VAL A 950 -7.97 16.94 -10.00
N ILE A 951 -8.86 16.69 -10.96
CA ILE A 951 -10.31 16.85 -10.83
C ILE A 951 -10.98 15.47 -10.93
N ASP A 952 -11.88 15.18 -10.00
CA ASP A 952 -12.82 14.08 -10.08
C ASP A 952 -13.99 14.47 -10.98
N VAL A 953 -14.22 13.74 -12.07
CA VAL A 953 -15.25 14.08 -13.05
C VAL A 953 -16.58 13.45 -12.62
N GLU A 954 -17.52 14.29 -12.18
CA GLU A 954 -18.87 13.88 -11.79
C GLU A 954 -19.81 13.78 -13.00
N ARG A 955 -19.63 14.71 -13.96
CA ARG A 955 -20.41 14.75 -15.19
C ARG A 955 -19.59 15.29 -16.35
N ASP A 956 -19.67 14.62 -17.49
CA ASP A 956 -19.06 15.05 -18.75
C ASP A 956 -20.15 15.54 -19.71
N HIS A 957 -20.07 16.79 -20.15
CA HIS A 957 -21.04 17.38 -21.08
C HIS A 957 -20.63 17.23 -22.54
N ALA A 958 -19.46 16.62 -22.83
CA ALA A 958 -19.03 16.32 -24.19
C ALA A 958 -19.71 15.07 -24.79
N ASP A 959 -20.34 14.25 -23.95
CA ASP A 959 -21.08 13.02 -24.35
C ASP A 959 -22.55 13.29 -24.77
N HIS A 960 -22.93 14.55 -25.05
CA HIS A 960 -24.30 15.00 -25.37
C HIS A 960 -24.45 15.74 -26.69
#